data_AF-A0A368W459-F1
#
_entry.id   AF-A0A368W459-F1
#
_cell.length_a   1.000
_cell.length_b   1.000
_cell.length_c   1.000
_cell.angle_alpha   90.00
_cell.angle_beta   90.00
_cell.angle_gamma   90.00
#
_symmetry.space_group_name_H-M   'P 1'
#
loop_
_entity.id
_entity.type
_entity.pdbx_description
1 polymer ?
#
loop_
_entity_poly.entity_id
_entity_poly.type
_entity_poly.pdbx_seq_one_letter_code
_entity_poly.pdbx_strand_id
1 'polypeptide(L)'
;MFVNRGKKRSKALSILIVFSMIVSFFPVALSNPTTVEAATTLNVYPAPSGVTMNTTYTVQVQAPGGPWQSLDVYQTTVNGYTSSKTSFAYFDTDGPVNVSVTSNIGSISTAVIRPAAHGITPAINGNTMTFSMSGPMNISVEVNGDHNNTLDLFANPVDPNPPSPTDPNVIYVGPGLYTQNYVVPSGKTLYIAGGAVIIGGITVNNATNAKVLGRGVILNAPFRAIEVDHSNQITIDGIIVNDYGASNNGGYAINIGNSTNVSVNNFKAYSFKRWTDGIDIFASSYVAINNYFARTGDDAIAIYGARNFGGNLYSGNTAHISVTNSFLQPDVAHPINVGTHGDPTKPGGGETIEDLNFSNITIWQKNGSKYTSLTASDGLLVNKVRFTDITIEDENQGRFIEVLTFKNNGFGLAFGRGVNDVHVKNMSYTGSNSGTNNIYGKFVNQLTQNVTFENLKVNGNVVLSASAGNFAIGSYAQNINFIASGGTVPAPTAIPFTTPVDIARGKTATADSTQSGKPASSGNDGNTTTRWCANDGSTGHWWTVDLGSPMNITGGTQVMWELNNTAYKYKIETSVDNVNWTLKVDKTNNTDTNQVQNDVFQGTARYVRITVTGLQSNVWASFYDFKVFGDPTNLALGKIVTADSSKSGNPAVNGIDSNPATLWSANDGNIGHWLTMDLGNAKKITNGTQVAWAQSGAAYQYKIETSIDNTNWTLKVDKTGNADTSQVQNDYFTGTARYVRITVTGLPSGAWASFYDFKVFGEPTNLTLGKTATADSSQSGNPASNGNDGDTSTSWIAADTNGGHSWVVDLGSMMNITGGTQVKWPQSGVQYKYTISTSPDNINWTMRLEKTSNNNITQVQNDYFTGTTRYVKITVTGVPSGYSAGIADFKVFGTINGPTFYEHYNYEGKAVTLDLGNYTLAQMQAAGIANDSISSIHVPLEYTVVAYNGDGFSGTSWTITSDNPAMGTGNNDMISSIKVMSAGPTFYEHYNYGGKAVTLRPGQYTLAQMQAAGIADNGISSIRVPAEYTVVAYSDDGFSGTSWTITSDNPAMGDTGNNDMISSVIITSNQ
;
A
#
# COMPACT_ATOMS: atom_id res chain seq x y z
N MET A 1 -17.60 25.79 58.95
CA MET A 1 -18.21 24.68 59.72
C MET A 1 -17.56 23.39 59.21
N PHE A 2 -16.53 22.84 59.87
CA PHE A 2 -16.57 21.85 60.98
C PHE A 2 -17.41 20.60 60.65
N VAL A 3 -16.97 19.32 60.79
CA VAL A 3 -15.70 18.65 61.11
C VAL A 3 -15.91 17.12 60.98
N ASN A 4 -14.83 16.34 60.79
CA ASN A 4 -14.55 14.94 61.20
C ASN A 4 -14.23 13.93 60.07
N ARG A 5 -13.26 13.02 60.19
CA ARG A 5 -11.95 12.88 60.87
C ARG A 5 -11.44 11.45 60.59
N GLY A 6 -10.13 11.30 60.36
CA GLY A 6 -9.40 10.02 60.43
C GLY A 6 -8.19 10.04 59.47
N LYS A 7 -6.96 10.48 59.80
CA LYS A 7 -6.01 10.19 60.90
C LYS A 7 -5.58 8.71 60.93
N LYS A 8 -4.36 8.38 60.47
CA LYS A 8 -3.09 8.12 61.23
C LYS A 8 -2.17 7.29 60.28
N ARG A 9 -0.83 7.20 60.34
CA ARG A 9 0.25 7.59 61.29
C ARG A 9 1.60 7.35 60.56
N SER A 10 2.62 8.09 60.99
CA SER A 10 4.06 7.91 60.72
C SER A 10 4.63 6.52 61.06
N LYS A 11 5.71 6.11 60.38
CA LYS A 11 6.96 5.60 60.99
C LYS A 11 8.09 5.45 59.95
N ALA A 12 9.30 5.78 60.39
CA ALA A 12 10.59 5.61 59.73
C ALA A 12 11.07 4.13 59.70
N LEU A 13 12.22 3.91 59.03
CA LEU A 13 12.95 2.66 58.67
C LEU A 13 12.42 2.03 57.35
N SER A 14 13.17 1.74 56.29
CA SER A 14 14.62 1.55 56.09
C SER A 14 14.96 1.65 54.58
N ILE A 15 16.13 2.24 54.27
CA ILE A 15 17.16 1.78 53.32
C ILE A 15 16.79 1.41 51.84
N LEU A 16 17.64 1.94 50.93
CA LEU A 16 18.02 1.51 49.57
C LEU A 16 17.44 2.29 48.34
N ILE A 17 18.37 2.99 47.65
CA ILE A 17 18.48 3.31 46.19
C ILE A 17 17.33 4.15 45.61
N VAL A 18 17.54 5.35 45.09
CA VAL A 18 18.03 5.66 43.74
C VAL A 18 18.24 7.18 43.65
N PHE A 19 19.43 7.64 43.28
CA PHE A 19 19.66 8.83 42.46
C PHE A 19 21.15 8.94 42.13
N SER A 20 21.49 8.86 40.85
CA SER A 20 22.61 9.62 40.29
C SER A 20 22.50 9.69 38.76
N MET A 21 22.28 10.91 38.29
CA MET A 21 22.53 11.37 36.93
C MET A 21 24.01 11.76 36.80
N ILE A 22 24.59 11.39 35.65
CA ILE A 22 25.60 12.12 34.86
C ILE A 22 26.97 12.33 35.53
N VAL A 23 27.94 11.48 35.17
CA VAL A 23 29.32 11.90 34.87
C VAL A 23 29.80 11.14 33.63
N SER A 24 30.28 11.92 32.67
CA SER A 24 30.93 11.57 31.41
C SER A 24 32.10 10.59 31.60
N PHE A 25 32.08 9.45 30.90
CA PHE A 25 33.21 8.52 30.84
C PHE A 25 34.04 8.77 29.58
N PHE A 26 35.26 9.29 29.77
CA PHE A 26 36.39 9.02 28.88
C PHE A 26 36.91 7.61 29.21
N PRO A 27 37.12 6.70 28.23
CA PRO A 27 37.79 5.44 28.51
C PRO A 27 39.30 5.72 28.61
N VAL A 28 39.81 5.82 29.83
CA VAL A 28 41.23 5.60 30.11
C VAL A 28 41.41 4.08 30.21
N ALA A 29 42.04 3.50 29.18
CA ALA A 29 42.42 2.10 29.16
C ALA A 29 43.54 1.86 30.18
N LEU A 30 43.19 1.36 31.36
CA LEU A 30 44.11 0.66 32.26
C LEU A 30 44.05 -0.83 31.91
N SER A 31 44.95 -1.26 31.03
CA SER A 31 45.16 -2.67 30.69
C SER A 31 45.87 -3.38 31.85
N ASN A 32 45.10 -4.00 32.74
CA ASN A 32 45.62 -5.15 33.49
C ASN A 32 45.52 -6.38 32.58
N PRO A 33 46.59 -7.13 32.34
CA PRO A 33 46.52 -8.36 31.56
C PRO A 33 45.74 -9.39 32.39
N THR A 34 44.44 -9.55 32.12
CA THR A 34 43.75 -10.78 32.49
C THR A 34 44.42 -11.90 31.71
N THR A 35 45.10 -12.80 32.41
CA THR A 35 45.53 -14.08 31.85
C THR A 35 44.29 -14.76 31.29
N VAL A 36 44.19 -14.85 29.96
CA VAL A 36 43.11 -15.58 29.30
C VAL A 36 43.34 -17.06 29.62
N GLU A 37 42.53 -17.62 30.52
CA GLU A 37 42.63 -19.04 30.88
C GLU A 37 42.25 -19.92 29.68
N ALA A 38 43.00 -21.01 29.49
CA ALA A 38 42.75 -21.98 28.42
C ALA A 38 41.41 -22.71 28.62
N ALA A 39 40.81 -23.24 27.55
CA ALA A 39 39.62 -24.08 27.66
C ALA A 39 39.85 -25.26 28.62
N THR A 40 38.93 -25.43 29.57
CA THR A 40 38.93 -26.58 30.49
C THR A 40 38.32 -27.82 29.85
N THR A 41 37.48 -27.63 28.83
CA THR A 41 36.83 -28.70 28.08
C THR A 41 37.03 -28.51 26.58
N LEU A 42 37.44 -29.58 25.90
CA LEU A 42 37.50 -29.67 24.44
C LEU A 42 37.05 -31.08 24.01
N ASN A 43 35.85 -31.18 23.46
CA ASN A 43 35.29 -32.46 23.00
C ASN A 43 35.26 -32.50 21.47
N VAL A 44 35.83 -33.55 20.89
CA VAL A 44 35.74 -33.85 19.46
C VAL A 44 34.88 -35.08 19.24
N TYR A 45 34.17 -35.12 18.10
CA TYR A 45 33.20 -36.17 17.81
C TYR A 45 33.56 -36.87 16.49
N PRO A 46 34.02 -38.13 16.53
CA PRO A 46 34.28 -38.89 15.32
C PRO A 46 33.01 -39.09 14.49
N ALA A 47 33.14 -38.98 13.18
CA ALA A 47 32.07 -39.28 12.25
C ALA A 47 31.82 -40.80 12.19
N PRO A 48 30.56 -41.26 12.13
CA PRO A 48 30.27 -42.67 12.02
C PRO A 48 30.62 -43.19 10.62
N SER A 49 31.01 -44.47 10.55
CA SER A 49 31.27 -45.14 9.27
C SER A 49 30.06 -45.05 8.33
N GLY A 50 30.32 -44.78 7.05
CA GLY A 50 29.29 -44.63 6.01
C GLY A 50 28.89 -43.19 5.69
N VAL A 51 29.33 -42.20 6.48
CA VAL A 51 29.12 -40.77 6.18
C VAL A 51 30.25 -40.27 5.28
N THR A 52 29.92 -39.50 4.24
CA THR A 52 30.90 -38.96 3.30
C THR A 52 31.70 -37.81 3.91
N MET A 53 33.02 -37.98 4.00
CA MET A 53 33.97 -36.95 4.42
C MET A 53 34.50 -36.17 3.22
N ASN A 54 34.87 -34.90 3.44
CA ASN A 54 35.59 -34.08 2.48
C ASN A 54 37.08 -34.10 2.83
N THR A 55 37.94 -34.36 1.83
CA THR A 55 39.39 -34.49 2.03
C THR A 55 40.17 -33.23 1.66
N THR A 56 39.49 -32.14 1.28
CA THR A 56 40.11 -30.88 0.90
C THR A 56 40.98 -30.31 2.03
N TYR A 57 40.51 -30.44 3.27
CA TYR A 57 41.18 -29.90 4.45
C TYR A 57 41.45 -30.99 5.48
N THR A 58 42.58 -30.87 6.16
CA THR A 58 42.85 -31.57 7.42
C THR A 58 42.81 -30.55 8.54
N VAL A 59 41.97 -30.79 9.55
CA VAL A 59 41.69 -29.84 10.64
C VAL A 59 42.08 -30.45 11.97
N GLN A 60 42.80 -29.69 12.79
CA GLN A 60 43.14 -30.06 14.15
C GLN A 60 42.86 -28.91 15.12
N VAL A 61 42.50 -29.25 16.34
CA VAL A 61 42.23 -28.31 17.44
C VAL A 61 42.97 -28.73 18.70
N GLN A 62 43.33 -27.75 19.53
CA GLN A 62 43.85 -28.00 20.87
C GLN A 62 43.41 -26.90 21.84
N ALA A 63 43.20 -27.25 23.09
CA ALA A 63 43.26 -26.26 24.16
C ALA A 63 44.69 -25.69 24.21
N PRO A 64 44.90 -24.39 24.50
CA PRO A 64 46.23 -23.81 24.59
C PRO A 64 47.16 -24.62 25.50
N GLY A 65 48.25 -25.16 24.95
CA GLY A 65 49.21 -26.00 25.67
C GLY A 65 48.83 -27.48 25.84
N GLY A 66 47.65 -27.89 25.37
CA GLY A 66 47.19 -29.29 25.34
C GLY A 66 47.62 -30.05 24.07
N PRO A 67 47.18 -31.32 23.91
CA PRO A 67 47.46 -32.09 22.71
C PRO A 67 46.54 -31.70 21.53
N TRP A 68 47.08 -31.76 20.31
CA TRP A 68 46.30 -31.65 19.08
C TRP A 68 45.36 -32.84 18.90
N GLN A 69 44.11 -32.55 18.59
CA GLN A 69 43.05 -33.50 18.27
C GLN A 69 42.56 -33.25 16.85
N SER A 70 42.48 -34.30 16.02
CA SER A 70 41.96 -34.18 14.65
C SER A 70 40.43 -34.10 14.66
N LEU A 71 39.89 -33.30 13.75
CA LEU A 71 38.45 -33.26 13.48
C LEU A 71 38.14 -33.99 12.18
N ASP A 72 37.06 -34.76 12.18
CA ASP A 72 36.49 -35.29 10.95
C ASP A 72 35.79 -34.16 10.18
N VAL A 73 36.09 -34.08 8.88
CA VAL A 73 35.63 -33.02 8.00
C VAL A 73 34.51 -33.57 7.12
N TYR A 74 33.28 -33.18 7.41
CA TYR A 74 32.09 -33.64 6.70
C TYR A 74 31.97 -32.94 5.35
N GLN A 75 31.51 -33.68 4.33
CA GLN A 75 31.14 -33.09 3.06
C GLN A 75 29.72 -32.53 3.11
N THR A 76 29.52 -31.35 2.54
CA THR A 76 28.19 -30.80 2.23
C THR A 76 28.15 -30.22 0.80
N THR A 77 26.96 -29.83 0.36
CA THR A 77 26.69 -29.32 -0.99
C THR A 77 26.00 -27.95 -0.89
N VAL A 78 26.48 -26.98 -1.65
CA VAL A 78 26.13 -25.54 -1.58
C VAL A 78 26.09 -24.93 -2.98
N ASN A 79 25.97 -23.60 -3.09
CA ASN A 79 25.98 -22.80 -4.32
C ASN A 79 24.72 -22.94 -5.21
N GLY A 80 23.57 -23.22 -4.59
CA GLY A 80 22.28 -23.24 -5.27
C GLY A 80 22.24 -24.21 -6.46
N TYR A 81 21.67 -23.74 -7.58
CA TYR A 81 21.45 -24.55 -8.79
C TYR A 81 22.72 -25.04 -9.50
N THR A 82 23.88 -24.45 -9.20
CA THR A 82 25.19 -24.93 -9.68
C THR A 82 25.97 -25.46 -8.48
N SER A 83 25.60 -26.67 -8.06
CA SER A 83 26.08 -27.26 -6.83
C SER A 83 27.61 -27.34 -6.75
N SER A 84 28.18 -26.91 -5.63
CA SER A 84 29.59 -27.10 -5.28
C SER A 84 29.71 -27.94 -4.00
N LYS A 85 30.81 -28.68 -3.87
CA LYS A 85 31.17 -29.35 -2.62
C LYS A 85 31.92 -28.39 -1.71
N THR A 86 31.59 -28.44 -0.42
CA THR A 86 32.26 -27.66 0.62
C THR A 86 32.42 -28.53 1.87
N SER A 87 33.06 -27.98 2.90
CA SER A 87 33.46 -28.72 4.09
C SER A 87 32.89 -28.09 5.36
N PHE A 88 32.48 -28.92 6.32
CA PHE A 88 32.31 -28.45 7.70
C PHE A 88 32.92 -29.41 8.72
N ALA A 89 33.33 -28.90 9.87
CA ALA A 89 33.72 -29.69 11.03
C ALA A 89 33.20 -29.02 12.33
N TYR A 90 33.04 -29.81 13.38
CA TYR A 90 32.49 -29.31 14.65
C TYR A 90 33.14 -29.97 15.87
N PHE A 91 33.12 -29.24 16.97
CA PHE A 91 33.61 -29.66 18.28
C PHE A 91 32.98 -28.79 19.36
N ASP A 92 33.14 -29.15 20.62
CA ASP A 92 32.64 -28.36 21.74
C ASP A 92 33.81 -27.81 22.56
N THR A 93 33.70 -26.57 23.02
CA THR A 93 34.66 -25.95 23.93
C THR A 93 34.00 -24.97 24.89
N ASP A 94 34.62 -24.71 26.04
CA ASP A 94 34.20 -23.72 27.04
C ASP A 94 35.14 -22.51 27.13
N GLY A 95 36.19 -22.47 26.30
CA GLY A 95 37.19 -21.42 26.33
C GLY A 95 38.02 -21.36 25.04
N PRO A 96 39.16 -20.64 25.06
CA PRO A 96 39.98 -20.46 23.87
C PRO A 96 40.56 -21.77 23.34
N VAL A 97 40.65 -21.89 22.02
CA VAL A 97 41.27 -23.02 21.32
C VAL A 97 42.19 -22.55 20.20
N ASN A 98 43.26 -23.29 19.94
CA ASN A 98 44.08 -23.12 18.75
C ASN A 98 43.61 -24.07 17.66
N VAL A 99 43.56 -23.57 16.43
CA VAL A 99 43.12 -24.29 15.25
C VAL A 99 44.28 -24.36 14.26
N SER A 100 44.47 -25.53 13.65
CA SER A 100 45.36 -25.75 12.53
C SER A 100 44.57 -26.32 11.36
N VAL A 101 44.65 -25.68 10.20
CA VAL A 101 43.99 -26.12 8.97
C VAL A 101 45.04 -26.28 7.89
N THR A 102 45.20 -27.51 7.41
CA THR A 102 46.07 -27.84 6.27
C THR A 102 45.22 -28.05 5.02
N SER A 103 45.51 -27.31 3.96
CA SER A 103 44.96 -27.55 2.63
C SER A 103 45.69 -28.73 1.96
N ASN A 104 44.92 -29.73 1.55
CA ASN A 104 45.43 -30.93 0.88
C ASN A 104 45.48 -30.78 -0.65
N ILE A 105 44.98 -29.66 -1.17
CA ILE A 105 44.89 -29.38 -2.61
C ILE A 105 45.94 -28.37 -3.10
N GLY A 106 46.76 -27.81 -2.20
CA GLY A 106 47.84 -26.90 -2.57
C GLY A 106 48.26 -25.93 -1.47
N SER A 107 49.17 -25.02 -1.80
CA SER A 107 49.60 -23.93 -0.92
C SER A 107 48.46 -22.94 -0.64
N ILE A 108 48.49 -22.33 0.55
CA ILE A 108 47.60 -21.22 0.92
C ILE A 108 48.35 -19.92 0.62
N SER A 109 47.84 -19.13 -0.33
CA SER A 109 48.35 -17.77 -0.61
C SER A 109 47.57 -16.72 0.17
N THR A 110 46.26 -16.91 0.32
CA THR A 110 45.38 -16.05 1.11
C THR A 110 44.37 -16.88 1.88
N ALA A 111 43.98 -16.38 3.06
CA ALA A 111 42.88 -16.95 3.82
C ALA A 111 42.09 -15.84 4.53
N VAL A 112 40.77 -15.93 4.49
CA VAL A 112 39.84 -14.98 5.12
C VAL A 112 38.91 -15.76 6.05
N ILE A 113 38.75 -15.28 7.28
CA ILE A 113 37.84 -15.87 8.28
C ILE A 113 36.65 -14.94 8.46
N ARG A 114 35.44 -15.50 8.32
CA ARG A 114 34.18 -14.78 8.45
C ARG A 114 33.32 -15.32 9.61
N PRO A 115 32.50 -14.47 10.26
CA PRO A 115 32.32 -13.04 9.98
C PRO A 115 33.56 -12.20 10.36
N ALA A 116 33.86 -11.16 9.59
CA ALA A 116 35.06 -10.33 9.79
C ALA A 116 35.07 -9.67 11.19
N ALA A 117 33.89 -9.49 11.79
CA ALA A 117 33.71 -8.98 13.14
C ALA A 117 34.42 -9.78 14.25
N HIS A 118 34.79 -11.05 14.00
CA HIS A 118 35.60 -11.81 14.95
C HIS A 118 37.08 -11.38 14.99
N GLY A 119 37.55 -10.61 14.00
CA GLY A 119 38.91 -10.06 13.99
C GLY A 119 40.03 -11.11 13.93
N ILE A 120 39.73 -12.32 13.44
CA ILE A 120 40.70 -13.41 13.37
C ILE A 120 41.50 -13.30 12.08
N THR A 121 42.81 -13.11 12.20
CA THR A 121 43.75 -13.17 11.07
C THR A 121 44.56 -14.46 11.15
N PRO A 122 44.43 -15.38 10.17
CA PRO A 122 45.19 -16.63 10.19
C PRO A 122 46.67 -16.41 9.82
N ALA A 123 47.56 -17.07 10.56
CA ALA A 123 48.97 -17.15 10.22
C ALA A 123 49.19 -18.27 9.21
N ILE A 124 49.71 -17.93 8.03
CA ILE A 124 49.89 -18.86 6.91
C ILE A 124 51.36 -19.32 6.84
N ASN A 125 51.56 -20.64 6.74
CA ASN A 125 52.86 -21.27 6.51
C ASN A 125 52.71 -22.42 5.49
N GLY A 126 53.07 -22.13 4.23
CA GLY A 126 52.99 -23.10 3.14
C GLY A 126 51.53 -23.47 2.82
N ASN A 127 51.16 -24.73 3.05
CA ASN A 127 49.79 -25.22 2.88
C ASN A 127 48.98 -25.28 4.18
N THR A 128 49.53 -24.78 5.29
CA THR A 128 48.88 -24.83 6.60
C THR A 128 48.67 -23.42 7.12
N MET A 129 47.50 -23.16 7.69
CA MET A 129 47.21 -21.94 8.42
C MET A 129 46.84 -22.26 9.88
N THR A 130 47.22 -21.36 10.79
CA THR A 130 46.88 -21.47 12.21
C THR A 130 46.26 -20.19 12.72
N PHE A 131 45.35 -20.32 13.67
CA PHE A 131 44.71 -19.20 14.35
C PHE A 131 44.14 -19.64 15.70
N SER A 132 43.71 -18.70 16.51
CA SER A 132 43.04 -18.97 17.77
C SER A 132 41.60 -18.49 17.74
N MET A 133 40.69 -19.27 18.30
CA MET A 133 39.31 -18.87 18.57
C MET A 133 39.21 -18.57 20.07
N SER A 134 38.57 -17.47 20.45
CA SER A 134 38.49 -17.05 21.86
C SER A 134 37.51 -17.86 22.71
N GLY A 135 36.73 -18.75 22.09
CA GLY A 135 35.66 -19.50 22.71
C GLY A 135 34.70 -20.07 21.65
N PRO A 136 33.50 -20.51 22.08
CA PRO A 136 32.43 -20.93 21.18
C PRO A 136 32.07 -19.85 20.16
N MET A 137 32.09 -20.21 18.88
CA MET A 137 31.68 -19.37 17.75
C MET A 137 31.56 -20.22 16.48
N ASN A 138 30.83 -19.71 15.49
CA ASN A 138 30.75 -20.29 14.16
C ASN A 138 31.57 -19.43 13.19
N ILE A 139 32.47 -20.04 12.42
CA ILE A 139 33.27 -19.33 11.41
C ILE A 139 33.21 -20.04 10.07
N SER A 140 33.39 -19.26 9.00
CA SER A 140 33.61 -19.75 7.64
C SER A 140 35.00 -19.33 7.18
N VAL A 141 35.78 -20.28 6.69
CA VAL A 141 37.15 -20.06 6.25
C VAL A 141 37.22 -20.18 4.73
N GLU A 142 37.58 -19.08 4.09
CA GLU A 142 37.82 -18.97 2.66
C GLU A 142 39.32 -19.08 2.39
N VAL A 143 39.72 -19.94 1.45
CA VAL A 143 41.11 -20.17 1.08
C VAL A 143 41.31 -19.78 -0.38
N ASN A 144 42.34 -18.99 -0.66
CA ASN A 144 42.75 -18.57 -2.02
C ASN A 144 41.64 -17.91 -2.85
N GLY A 145 40.65 -17.28 -2.20
CA GLY A 145 39.50 -16.65 -2.87
C GLY A 145 38.40 -17.61 -3.31
N ASP A 146 38.44 -18.89 -2.90
CA ASP A 146 37.39 -19.86 -3.23
C ASP A 146 36.22 -19.75 -2.25
N HIS A 147 35.19 -19.00 -2.65
CA HIS A 147 33.98 -18.82 -1.86
C HIS A 147 33.10 -20.07 -1.81
N ASN A 148 33.28 -21.05 -2.69
CA ASN A 148 32.38 -22.20 -2.79
C ASN A 148 32.91 -23.45 -2.11
N ASN A 149 34.22 -23.64 -2.03
CA ASN A 149 34.89 -24.72 -1.29
C ASN A 149 35.49 -24.22 0.04
N THR A 150 34.63 -23.65 0.89
CA THR A 150 35.01 -23.15 2.22
C THR A 150 35.19 -24.29 3.23
N LEU A 151 35.81 -23.96 4.36
CA LEU A 151 35.75 -24.77 5.57
C LEU A 151 34.94 -24.02 6.63
N ASP A 152 33.76 -24.54 6.95
CA ASP A 152 32.92 -24.00 8.00
C ASP A 152 33.22 -24.73 9.33
N LEU A 153 33.63 -24.01 10.36
CA LEU A 153 34.00 -24.58 11.66
C LEU A 153 33.01 -24.13 12.75
N PHE A 154 32.44 -25.12 13.43
CA PHE A 154 31.49 -24.91 14.51
C PHE A 154 32.10 -25.29 15.85
N ALA A 155 32.61 -24.29 16.57
CA ALA A 155 33.00 -24.43 17.97
C ALA A 155 31.76 -24.19 18.83
N ASN A 156 31.07 -25.27 19.21
CA ASN A 156 29.87 -25.17 20.02
C ASN A 156 30.22 -24.87 21.49
N PRO A 157 29.31 -24.23 22.24
CA PRO A 157 29.37 -24.30 23.69
C PRO A 157 29.20 -25.75 24.15
N VAL A 158 29.96 -26.16 25.17
CA VAL A 158 29.78 -27.46 25.83
C VAL A 158 28.33 -27.60 26.28
N ASP A 159 27.70 -28.75 25.99
CA ASP A 159 26.39 -29.06 26.56
C ASP A 159 26.50 -29.13 28.10
N PRO A 160 25.87 -28.20 28.84
CA PRO A 160 26.05 -28.13 30.29
C PRO A 160 25.32 -29.26 31.02
N ASN A 161 24.32 -29.90 30.41
CA ASN A 161 23.44 -30.87 31.07
C ASN A 161 22.93 -31.94 30.08
N PRO A 162 23.82 -32.76 29.48
CA PRO A 162 23.38 -33.84 28.61
C PRO A 162 22.50 -34.83 29.42
N PRO A 163 21.30 -35.20 28.91
CA PRO A 163 20.38 -36.07 29.63
C PRO A 163 20.89 -37.51 29.69
N SER A 164 20.51 -38.24 30.74
CA SER A 164 20.89 -39.66 30.87
C SER A 164 20.28 -40.49 29.74
N PRO A 165 21.06 -41.35 29.05
CA PRO A 165 20.54 -42.29 28.05
C PRO A 165 19.48 -43.26 28.59
N THR A 166 19.42 -43.45 29.91
CA THR A 166 18.48 -44.35 30.59
C THR A 166 17.23 -43.64 31.13
N ASP A 167 17.11 -42.32 30.97
CA ASP A 167 15.92 -41.58 31.38
C ASP A 167 14.71 -42.00 30.52
N PRO A 168 13.60 -42.47 31.11
CA PRO A 168 12.41 -42.91 30.36
C PRO A 168 11.72 -41.78 29.56
N ASN A 169 12.07 -40.52 29.81
CA ASN A 169 11.59 -39.36 29.05
C ASN A 169 12.53 -38.94 27.92
N VAL A 170 13.62 -39.67 27.70
CA VAL A 170 14.62 -39.37 26.69
C VAL A 170 14.61 -40.45 25.60
N ILE A 171 14.43 -40.02 24.36
CA ILE A 171 14.72 -40.81 23.17
C ILE A 171 16.20 -40.53 22.85
N TYR A 172 17.08 -41.43 23.26
CA TYR A 172 18.52 -41.24 23.11
C TYR A 172 19.04 -41.86 21.80
N VAL A 173 19.73 -41.06 20.99
CA VAL A 173 20.44 -41.51 19.78
C VAL A 173 21.94 -41.32 20.01
N GLY A 174 22.64 -42.42 20.26
CA GLY A 174 24.09 -42.42 20.48
C GLY A 174 24.91 -42.28 19.20
N PRO A 175 26.24 -42.17 19.29
CA PRO A 175 27.11 -42.10 18.11
C PRO A 175 26.91 -43.28 17.16
N GLY A 176 26.77 -43.01 15.87
CA GLY A 176 26.37 -44.01 14.86
C GLY A 176 25.59 -43.42 13.69
N LEU A 177 25.37 -44.23 12.65
CA LEU A 177 24.55 -43.87 11.49
C LEU A 177 23.18 -44.55 11.57
N TYR A 178 22.09 -43.79 11.51
CA TYR A 178 20.71 -44.26 11.68
C TYR A 178 19.86 -43.83 10.49
N THR A 179 19.09 -44.75 9.90
CA THR A 179 18.19 -44.43 8.77
C THR A 179 16.74 -44.58 9.21
N GLN A 180 16.20 -43.56 9.86
CA GLN A 180 14.82 -43.55 10.36
C GLN A 180 14.34 -42.12 10.66
N ASN A 181 13.03 -41.94 10.67
CA ASN A 181 12.40 -40.73 11.20
C ASN A 181 12.15 -40.84 12.70
N TYR A 182 12.05 -39.71 13.38
CA TYR A 182 11.69 -39.65 14.80
C TYR A 182 10.48 -38.75 15.02
N VAL A 183 9.60 -39.15 15.95
CA VAL A 183 8.52 -38.33 16.46
C VAL A 183 8.82 -38.01 17.91
N VAL A 184 8.68 -36.74 18.32
CA VAL A 184 8.90 -36.31 19.70
C VAL A 184 7.56 -35.91 20.34
N PRO A 185 6.97 -36.77 21.18
CA PRO A 185 5.72 -36.47 21.87
C PRO A 185 5.89 -35.40 22.96
N SER A 186 4.76 -34.89 23.46
CA SER A 186 4.72 -34.00 24.62
C SER A 186 5.52 -34.53 25.81
N GLY A 187 6.30 -33.66 26.46
CA GLY A 187 7.10 -33.99 27.64
C GLY A 187 8.36 -34.83 27.37
N LYS A 188 8.63 -35.22 26.12
CA LYS A 188 9.80 -36.03 25.75
C LYS A 188 10.96 -35.19 25.22
N THR A 189 12.17 -35.70 25.40
CA THR A 189 13.40 -35.15 24.82
C THR A 189 13.96 -36.15 23.82
N LEU A 190 14.15 -35.76 22.56
CA LEU A 190 15.03 -36.46 21.64
C LEU A 190 16.43 -35.89 21.80
N TYR A 191 17.38 -36.71 22.22
CA TYR A 191 18.78 -36.31 22.38
C TYR A 191 19.65 -37.03 21.35
N ILE A 192 20.29 -36.26 20.47
CA ILE A 192 21.12 -36.74 19.36
C ILE A 192 22.58 -36.43 19.68
N ALA A 193 23.32 -37.42 20.18
CA ALA A 193 24.69 -37.24 20.65
C ALA A 193 25.65 -36.79 19.53
N GLY A 194 26.73 -36.11 19.90
CA GLY A 194 27.81 -35.82 18.95
C GLY A 194 28.40 -37.11 18.36
N GLY A 195 28.65 -37.13 17.05
CA GLY A 195 29.02 -38.34 16.30
C GLY A 195 27.84 -39.23 15.90
N ALA A 196 26.60 -38.85 16.24
CA ALA A 196 25.40 -39.48 15.70
C ALA A 196 24.96 -38.78 14.41
N VAL A 197 24.54 -39.56 13.41
CA VAL A 197 23.98 -39.08 12.14
C VAL A 197 22.67 -39.78 11.85
N ILE A 198 21.61 -39.01 11.62
CA ILE A 198 20.27 -39.51 11.27
C ILE A 198 19.99 -39.18 9.80
N ILE A 199 19.72 -40.20 9.00
CA ILE A 199 19.14 -40.08 7.66
C ILE A 199 17.62 -40.18 7.79
N GLY A 200 16.95 -39.03 7.92
CA GLY A 200 15.52 -38.92 8.18
C GLY A 200 15.10 -37.52 8.66
N GLY A 201 13.85 -37.36 9.03
CA GLY A 201 13.29 -36.12 9.61
C GLY A 201 12.78 -36.32 11.04
N ILE A 202 12.56 -35.21 11.73
CA ILE A 202 12.03 -35.14 13.10
C ILE A 202 10.69 -34.42 13.08
N THR A 203 9.66 -35.01 13.69
CA THR A 203 8.33 -34.42 13.78
C THR A 203 7.96 -34.13 15.24
N VAL A 204 7.63 -32.87 15.50
CA VAL A 204 7.06 -32.36 16.75
C VAL A 204 5.72 -31.73 16.39
N ASN A 205 4.65 -32.53 16.38
CA ASN A 205 3.33 -32.08 15.95
C ASN A 205 2.31 -32.27 17.08
N ASN A 206 1.51 -31.22 17.34
CA ASN A 206 0.52 -31.18 18.40
C ASN A 206 1.11 -31.55 19.78
N ALA A 207 2.34 -31.08 20.04
CA ALA A 207 3.12 -31.43 21.21
C ALA A 207 3.28 -30.24 22.15
N THR A 208 3.44 -30.52 23.45
CA THR A 208 3.77 -29.50 24.45
C THR A 208 4.96 -29.92 25.30
N ASN A 209 5.89 -28.99 25.56
CA ASN A 209 7.08 -29.24 26.39
C ASN A 209 7.94 -30.39 25.84
N ALA A 210 8.21 -30.37 24.53
CA ALA A 210 9.05 -31.36 23.86
C ALA A 210 10.39 -30.74 23.42
N LYS A 211 11.44 -31.56 23.37
CA LYS A 211 12.81 -31.08 23.14
C LYS A 211 13.55 -31.90 22.09
N VAL A 212 14.37 -31.25 21.26
CA VAL A 212 15.31 -31.86 20.32
C VAL A 212 16.70 -31.27 20.60
N LEU A 213 17.57 -32.03 21.26
CA LEU A 213 18.83 -31.54 21.82
C LEU A 213 20.01 -32.36 21.31
N GLY A 214 21.22 -31.80 21.39
CA GLY A 214 22.47 -32.55 21.25
C GLY A 214 23.45 -31.91 20.27
N ARG A 215 24.35 -32.72 19.69
CA ARG A 215 25.41 -32.28 18.76
C ARG A 215 25.46 -33.13 17.48
N GLY A 216 24.43 -33.94 17.25
CA GLY A 216 24.36 -34.82 16.08
C GLY A 216 23.92 -34.12 14.80
N VAL A 217 24.02 -34.87 13.70
CA VAL A 217 23.73 -34.39 12.35
C VAL A 217 22.46 -35.06 11.81
N ILE A 218 21.55 -34.26 11.25
CA ILE A 218 20.46 -34.76 10.39
C ILE A 218 20.95 -34.63 8.95
N LEU A 219 20.95 -35.73 8.20
CA LEU A 219 21.49 -35.83 6.84
C LEU A 219 20.39 -36.23 5.86
N ASN A 220 20.30 -35.60 4.70
CA ASN A 220 19.42 -36.06 3.61
C ASN A 220 17.93 -36.19 4.01
N ALA A 221 17.46 -35.31 4.89
CA ALA A 221 16.04 -35.25 5.22
C ALA A 221 15.23 -34.97 3.94
N PRO A 222 14.21 -35.79 3.61
CA PRO A 222 13.58 -35.76 2.29
C PRO A 222 12.82 -34.46 2.01
N PHE A 223 12.35 -33.78 3.05
CA PHE A 223 11.62 -32.51 2.90
C PHE A 223 11.86 -31.57 4.07
N ARG A 224 11.30 -31.87 5.26
CA ARG A 224 11.54 -31.16 6.52
C ARG A 224 12.58 -31.92 7.33
N ALA A 225 13.64 -31.25 7.79
CA ALA A 225 14.55 -31.84 8.76
C ALA A 225 13.94 -31.85 10.17
N ILE A 226 13.33 -30.73 10.59
CA ILE A 226 12.53 -30.65 11.81
C ILE A 226 11.19 -29.97 11.50
N GLU A 227 10.08 -30.60 11.86
CA GLU A 227 8.73 -30.05 11.79
C GLU A 227 8.23 -29.73 13.21
N VAL A 228 7.79 -28.50 13.44
CA VAL A 228 7.20 -28.00 14.70
C VAL A 228 5.84 -27.39 14.39
N ASP A 229 4.81 -28.22 14.39
CA ASP A 229 3.47 -27.83 13.97
C ASP A 229 2.49 -27.92 15.14
N HIS A 230 1.60 -26.93 15.28
CA HIS A 230 0.52 -26.89 16.28
C HIS A 230 1.02 -27.13 17.71
N SER A 231 2.23 -26.68 18.04
CA SER A 231 2.95 -27.08 19.24
C SER A 231 3.27 -25.90 20.15
N ASN A 232 3.53 -26.20 21.43
CA ASN A 232 3.79 -25.19 22.46
C ASN A 232 5.00 -25.56 23.33
N GLN A 233 5.84 -24.60 23.71
CA GLN A 233 7.00 -24.84 24.59
C GLN A 233 7.95 -25.90 24.00
N ILE A 234 8.50 -25.60 22.83
CA ILE A 234 9.42 -26.51 22.13
C ILE A 234 10.85 -25.96 22.23
N THR A 235 11.82 -26.83 22.51
CA THR A 235 13.24 -26.45 22.57
C THR A 235 14.05 -27.26 21.57
N ILE A 236 14.78 -26.58 20.70
CA ILE A 236 15.74 -27.18 19.76
C ILE A 236 17.12 -26.59 20.09
N ASP A 237 18.13 -27.43 20.32
CA ASP A 237 19.48 -26.97 20.67
C ASP A 237 20.58 -27.84 20.03
N GLY A 238 21.48 -27.20 19.29
CA GLY A 238 22.78 -27.76 18.94
C GLY A 238 22.83 -28.66 17.70
N ILE A 239 21.70 -28.87 17.04
CA ILE A 239 21.57 -29.76 15.88
C ILE A 239 22.18 -29.14 14.61
N ILE A 240 22.84 -29.98 13.81
CA ILE A 240 23.31 -29.65 12.47
C ILE A 240 22.43 -30.37 11.45
N VAL A 241 21.91 -29.65 10.46
CA VAL A 241 21.20 -30.23 9.31
C VAL A 241 22.05 -30.08 8.06
N ASN A 242 22.32 -31.21 7.42
CA ASN A 242 23.16 -31.31 6.23
C ASN A 242 22.34 -31.87 5.05
N ASP A 243 22.21 -31.09 3.98
CA ASP A 243 21.63 -31.48 2.68
C ASP A 243 20.19 -32.01 2.78
N TYR A 244 19.23 -31.15 3.08
CA TYR A 244 17.80 -31.52 3.14
C TYR A 244 17.03 -31.12 1.87
N GLY A 245 15.75 -31.52 1.83
CA GLY A 245 14.80 -31.14 0.80
C GLY A 245 14.77 -32.04 -0.42
N ALA A 246 13.67 -31.95 -1.17
CA ALA A 246 13.40 -32.70 -2.38
C ALA A 246 13.68 -31.83 -3.61
N SER A 247 14.41 -32.41 -4.57
CA SER A 247 14.70 -31.75 -5.85
C SER A 247 13.41 -31.25 -6.51
N ASN A 248 13.35 -29.95 -6.82
CA ASN A 248 12.20 -29.25 -7.42
C ASN A 248 10.91 -29.21 -6.59
N ASN A 249 10.91 -29.68 -5.34
CA ASN A 249 9.74 -29.61 -4.47
C ASN A 249 10.00 -28.82 -3.17
N GLY A 250 11.25 -28.44 -2.92
CA GLY A 250 11.66 -27.60 -1.79
C GLY A 250 11.98 -28.38 -0.52
N GLY A 251 12.09 -27.67 0.59
CA GLY A 251 12.30 -28.24 1.92
C GLY A 251 12.67 -27.19 2.96
N TYR A 252 12.63 -27.57 4.23
CA TYR A 252 12.89 -26.67 5.35
C TYR A 252 13.88 -27.31 6.33
N ALA A 253 14.85 -26.55 6.82
CA ALA A 253 15.66 -27.00 7.95
C ALA A 253 14.78 -27.11 9.20
N ILE A 254 13.98 -26.06 9.46
CA ILE A 254 12.91 -26.10 10.45
C ILE A 254 11.66 -25.46 9.87
N ASN A 255 10.53 -26.14 10.00
CA ASN A 255 9.22 -25.58 9.74
C ASN A 255 8.48 -25.36 11.07
N ILE A 256 8.03 -24.14 11.34
CA ILE A 256 7.27 -23.77 12.55
C ILE A 256 5.90 -23.24 12.14
N GLY A 257 4.85 -24.08 12.25
CA GLY A 257 3.49 -23.73 11.86
C GLY A 257 2.52 -23.70 13.04
N ASN A 258 1.69 -22.66 13.14
CA ASN A 258 0.66 -22.50 14.19
C ASN A 258 1.12 -22.87 15.61
N SER A 259 2.35 -22.49 15.96
CA SER A 259 3.00 -22.88 17.21
C SER A 259 3.31 -21.67 18.08
N THR A 260 3.56 -21.91 19.37
CA THR A 260 3.95 -20.85 20.30
C THR A 260 5.02 -21.25 21.30
N ASN A 261 5.81 -20.30 21.81
CA ASN A 261 6.91 -20.55 22.75
C ASN A 261 7.93 -21.57 22.20
N VAL A 262 8.48 -21.30 21.02
CA VAL A 262 9.49 -22.17 20.39
C VAL A 262 10.86 -21.51 20.51
N SER A 263 11.83 -22.23 21.07
CA SER A 263 13.22 -21.79 21.19
C SER A 263 14.12 -22.65 20.31
N VAL A 264 14.91 -22.02 19.45
CA VAL A 264 15.93 -22.65 18.61
C VAL A 264 17.27 -22.02 18.95
N ASN A 265 18.21 -22.82 19.47
CA ASN A 265 19.53 -22.37 19.86
C ASN A 265 20.62 -23.17 19.14
N ASN A 266 21.74 -22.51 18.82
CA ASN A 266 22.97 -23.18 18.38
C ASN A 266 22.76 -24.13 17.17
N PHE A 267 21.93 -23.72 16.21
CA PHE A 267 21.48 -24.54 15.09
C PHE A 267 22.24 -24.24 13.80
N LYS A 268 22.48 -25.25 12.96
CA LYS A 268 23.19 -25.10 11.68
C LYS A 268 22.39 -25.74 10.55
N ALA A 269 22.32 -25.09 9.40
CA ALA A 269 21.61 -25.62 8.24
C ALA A 269 22.41 -25.45 6.93
N TYR A 270 22.48 -26.53 6.14
CA TYR A 270 23.02 -26.54 4.79
C TYR A 270 22.03 -27.09 3.77
N SER A 271 21.83 -26.34 2.69
CA SER A 271 21.07 -26.78 1.52
C SER A 271 21.53 -26.07 0.25
N PHE A 272 21.20 -26.65 -0.90
CA PHE A 272 21.50 -26.08 -2.22
C PHE A 272 20.37 -26.25 -3.24
N LYS A 273 19.40 -27.12 -2.95
CA LYS A 273 18.35 -27.47 -3.91
C LYS A 273 17.37 -26.31 -4.03
N ARG A 274 16.58 -26.31 -5.11
CA ARG A 274 15.51 -25.34 -5.34
C ARG A 274 14.56 -25.27 -4.14
N TRP A 275 14.24 -24.06 -3.64
CA TRP A 275 13.26 -23.83 -2.57
C TRP A 275 13.58 -24.55 -1.26
N THR A 276 14.87 -24.63 -0.91
CA THR A 276 15.32 -25.24 0.34
C THR A 276 15.68 -24.20 1.39
N ASP A 277 14.65 -23.64 1.98
CA ASP A 277 14.68 -22.58 2.98
C ASP A 277 15.26 -23.08 4.30
N GLY A 278 15.79 -22.17 5.12
CA GLY A 278 16.32 -22.44 6.45
C GLY A 278 15.20 -22.64 7.45
N ILE A 279 14.89 -21.59 8.22
CA ILE A 279 13.82 -21.62 9.23
C ILE A 279 12.62 -20.81 8.73
N ASP A 280 11.48 -21.49 8.58
CA ASP A 280 10.22 -20.89 8.17
C ASP A 280 9.23 -20.85 9.32
N ILE A 281 8.57 -19.70 9.49
CA ILE A 281 7.58 -19.46 10.54
C ILE A 281 6.25 -19.06 9.89
N PHE A 282 5.17 -19.77 10.21
CA PHE A 282 3.81 -19.53 9.72
C PHE A 282 2.83 -19.40 10.88
N ALA A 283 2.04 -18.31 10.91
CA ALA A 283 0.96 -18.06 11.87
C ALA A 283 1.29 -18.45 13.33
N SER A 284 2.49 -18.09 13.79
CA SER A 284 3.08 -18.54 15.06
C SER A 284 3.51 -17.36 15.93
N SER A 285 3.67 -17.59 17.23
CA SER A 285 4.08 -16.52 18.14
C SER A 285 5.09 -16.91 19.22
N TYR A 286 5.86 -15.95 19.74
CA TYR A 286 6.88 -16.21 20.77
C TYR A 286 7.91 -17.25 20.30
N VAL A 287 8.55 -16.95 19.17
CA VAL A 287 9.62 -17.79 18.62
C VAL A 287 10.95 -17.07 18.83
N ALA A 288 11.91 -17.75 19.45
CA ALA A 288 13.25 -17.24 19.70
C ALA A 288 14.29 -18.10 18.98
N ILE A 289 15.02 -17.49 18.05
CA ILE A 289 16.13 -18.10 17.31
C ILE A 289 17.41 -17.40 17.75
N ASN A 290 18.38 -18.16 18.23
CA ASN A 290 19.63 -17.63 18.74
C ASN A 290 20.81 -18.50 18.31
N ASN A 291 21.91 -17.87 17.88
CA ASN A 291 23.11 -18.56 17.41
C ASN A 291 22.80 -19.53 16.25
N TYR A 292 22.26 -18.99 15.16
CA TYR A 292 21.94 -19.74 13.95
C TYR A 292 22.98 -19.51 12.86
N PHE A 293 23.50 -20.59 12.27
CA PHE A 293 24.28 -20.56 11.05
C PHE A 293 23.48 -21.14 9.88
N ALA A 294 23.36 -20.39 8.79
CA ALA A 294 22.58 -20.79 7.62
C ALA A 294 23.39 -20.66 6.34
N ARG A 295 23.47 -21.73 5.55
CA ARG A 295 23.90 -21.66 4.15
C ARG A 295 22.91 -22.41 3.27
N THR A 296 21.99 -21.68 2.66
CA THR A 296 20.74 -22.22 2.14
C THR A 296 20.56 -22.02 0.64
N GLY A 297 19.89 -22.96 0.00
CA GLY A 297 19.49 -22.91 -1.41
C GLY A 297 18.30 -22.00 -1.69
N ASP A 298 17.71 -21.39 -0.66
CA ASP A 298 16.64 -20.39 -0.73
C ASP A 298 16.68 -19.50 0.55
N ASP A 299 15.54 -18.98 1.03
CA ASP A 299 15.48 -18.06 2.17
C ASP A 299 16.13 -18.64 3.44
N ALA A 300 17.06 -17.92 4.08
CA ALA A 300 17.69 -18.41 5.31
C ALA A 300 16.75 -18.33 6.52
N ILE A 301 15.96 -17.25 6.59
CA ILE A 301 14.89 -17.06 7.56
C ILE A 301 13.69 -16.48 6.83
N ALA A 302 12.52 -17.11 6.98
CA ALA A 302 11.28 -16.63 6.41
C ALA A 302 10.16 -16.52 7.46
N ILE A 303 9.51 -15.36 7.52
CA ILE A 303 8.42 -15.07 8.45
C ILE A 303 7.17 -14.73 7.65
N TYR A 304 6.19 -15.62 7.72
CA TYR A 304 4.96 -15.59 6.93
C TYR A 304 3.73 -15.41 7.82
N GLY A 305 2.62 -14.97 7.23
CA GLY A 305 1.30 -15.02 7.86
C GLY A 305 0.64 -16.35 7.58
N ALA A 306 -0.47 -16.33 6.84
CA ALA A 306 -1.16 -17.54 6.40
C ALA A 306 -0.55 -18.16 5.13
N ARG A 307 -0.57 -19.49 5.07
CA ARG A 307 -0.20 -20.25 3.89
C ARG A 307 -0.87 -21.62 3.92
N ASN A 308 -1.51 -22.00 2.83
CA ASN A 308 -1.92 -23.39 2.60
C ASN A 308 -0.78 -24.11 1.87
N PHE A 309 -0.14 -25.07 2.53
CA PHE A 309 0.98 -25.79 1.96
C PHE A 309 1.08 -27.23 2.49
N GLY A 310 1.28 -28.19 1.59
CA GLY A 310 1.53 -29.59 1.96
C GLY A 310 0.35 -30.27 2.69
N GLY A 311 -0.89 -29.80 2.48
CA GLY A 311 -2.08 -30.31 3.16
C GLY A 311 -2.36 -29.67 4.52
N ASN A 312 -1.48 -28.79 5.00
CA ASN A 312 -1.67 -28.00 6.21
C ASN A 312 -2.08 -26.57 5.83
N LEU A 313 -3.15 -26.09 6.46
CA LEU A 313 -3.54 -24.69 6.40
C LEU A 313 -2.99 -23.98 7.64
N TYR A 314 -1.93 -23.20 7.47
CA TYR A 314 -1.47 -22.29 8.51
C TYR A 314 -2.21 -20.97 8.38
N SER A 315 -2.84 -20.50 9.46
CA SER A 315 -3.61 -19.26 9.44
C SER A 315 -3.64 -18.58 10.80
N GLY A 316 -3.64 -17.24 10.79
CA GLY A 316 -3.53 -16.39 11.98
C GLY A 316 -2.36 -15.42 11.90
N ASN A 317 -2.30 -14.49 12.85
CA ASN A 317 -1.20 -13.53 12.96
C ASN A 317 0.11 -14.23 13.34
N THR A 318 1.22 -13.63 12.91
CA THR A 318 2.57 -14.03 13.32
C THR A 318 3.18 -12.92 14.17
N ALA A 319 3.57 -13.21 15.41
CA ALA A 319 3.99 -12.15 16.33
C ALA A 319 5.07 -12.56 17.33
N HIS A 320 5.83 -11.59 17.85
CA HIS A 320 6.84 -11.82 18.89
C HIS A 320 7.93 -12.80 18.45
N ILE A 321 8.59 -12.48 17.33
CA ILE A 321 9.66 -13.31 16.76
C ILE A 321 11.00 -12.62 17.01
N SER A 322 11.97 -13.36 17.52
CA SER A 322 13.33 -12.86 17.73
C SER A 322 14.36 -13.74 17.05
N VAL A 323 15.32 -13.11 16.35
CA VAL A 323 16.48 -13.76 15.73
C VAL A 323 17.73 -13.02 16.17
N THR A 324 18.66 -13.73 16.81
CA THR A 324 19.82 -13.10 17.43
C THR A 324 21.12 -13.89 17.25
N ASN A 325 22.25 -13.18 17.22
CA ASN A 325 23.60 -13.77 17.24
C ASN A 325 23.86 -14.74 16.06
N SER A 326 23.39 -14.42 14.86
CA SER A 326 23.33 -15.36 13.73
C SER A 326 24.27 -14.99 12.59
N PHE A 327 24.71 -16.00 11.83
CA PHE A 327 25.49 -15.84 10.61
C PHE A 327 24.76 -16.46 9.41
N LEU A 328 24.33 -15.63 8.47
CA LEU A 328 23.50 -16.02 7.33
C LEU A 328 24.28 -15.90 6.02
N GLN A 329 24.25 -16.97 5.23
CA GLN A 329 24.93 -17.11 3.94
C GLN A 329 23.99 -17.72 2.89
N PRO A 330 22.89 -17.05 2.50
CA PRO A 330 22.00 -17.57 1.46
C PRO A 330 22.76 -17.67 0.13
N ASP A 331 22.56 -18.75 -0.63
CA ASP A 331 23.19 -18.92 -1.94
C ASP A 331 22.29 -18.44 -3.11
N VAL A 332 20.96 -18.38 -2.92
CA VAL A 332 19.98 -18.09 -3.99
C VAL A 332 18.98 -16.99 -3.64
N ALA A 333 18.31 -17.07 -2.49
CA ALA A 333 17.22 -16.14 -2.13
C ALA A 333 17.60 -15.24 -0.96
N HIS A 334 16.67 -14.90 -0.06
CA HIS A 334 16.86 -13.82 0.90
C HIS A 334 17.56 -14.30 2.18
N PRO A 335 18.43 -13.50 2.81
CA PRO A 335 18.90 -13.79 4.16
C PRO A 335 17.76 -13.71 5.18
N ILE A 336 16.87 -12.72 5.01
CA ILE A 336 15.69 -12.52 5.85
C ILE A 336 14.56 -12.11 4.92
N ASN A 337 13.46 -12.87 4.94
CA ASN A 337 12.22 -12.57 4.24
C ASN A 337 11.07 -12.44 5.25
N VAL A 338 10.34 -11.33 5.21
CA VAL A 338 9.17 -11.07 6.05
C VAL A 338 8.00 -10.71 5.15
N GLY A 339 6.88 -11.42 5.29
CA GLY A 339 5.66 -11.16 4.54
C GLY A 339 5.52 -12.06 3.32
N THR A 340 5.17 -11.56 2.14
CA THR A 340 4.87 -12.35 0.93
C THR A 340 3.61 -13.23 0.99
N HIS A 341 3.42 -14.06 2.03
CA HIS A 341 2.29 -15.00 2.15
C HIS A 341 1.32 -14.62 3.27
N GLY A 342 0.05 -14.41 2.90
CA GLY A 342 -1.08 -14.12 3.80
C GLY A 342 -2.40 -14.58 3.19
N ASP A 343 -3.51 -14.27 3.87
CA ASP A 343 -4.86 -14.55 3.39
C ASP A 343 -5.74 -13.29 3.44
N PRO A 344 -5.89 -12.58 2.30
CA PRO A 344 -6.66 -11.34 2.25
C PRO A 344 -8.16 -11.56 2.48
N THR A 345 -8.65 -12.81 2.50
CA THR A 345 -10.05 -13.15 2.76
C THR A 345 -10.41 -13.09 4.24
N LYS A 346 -9.43 -12.95 5.14
CA LYS A 346 -9.67 -12.83 6.58
C LYS A 346 -10.37 -11.51 6.94
N PRO A 347 -11.19 -11.51 8.01
CA PRO A 347 -11.77 -10.28 8.55
C PRO A 347 -10.73 -9.17 8.73
N GLY A 348 -11.06 -7.95 8.31
CA GLY A 348 -10.12 -6.82 8.33
C GLY A 348 -9.13 -6.77 7.16
N GLY A 349 -9.31 -7.63 6.14
CA GLY A 349 -8.56 -7.58 4.88
C GLY A 349 -7.22 -8.31 4.88
N GLY A 350 -6.97 -9.16 5.88
CA GLY A 350 -5.76 -10.00 6.01
C GLY A 350 -5.17 -10.04 7.41
N GLU A 351 -4.15 -10.87 7.62
CA GLU A 351 -3.44 -11.00 8.89
C GLU A 351 -2.40 -9.89 9.15
N THR A 352 -1.86 -9.87 10.36
CA THR A 352 -0.76 -9.00 10.77
C THR A 352 0.48 -9.85 11.11
N ILE A 353 1.64 -9.41 10.62
CA ILE A 353 2.95 -9.85 11.10
C ILE A 353 3.53 -8.72 11.93
N GLU A 354 3.78 -8.95 13.23
CA GLU A 354 4.24 -7.87 14.10
C GLU A 354 5.21 -8.23 15.22
N ASP A 355 5.87 -7.22 15.77
CA ASP A 355 6.81 -7.35 16.89
C ASP A 355 7.96 -8.32 16.58
N LEU A 356 8.74 -7.96 15.56
CA LEU A 356 9.90 -8.72 15.11
C LEU A 356 11.19 -8.04 15.58
N ASN A 357 12.13 -8.83 16.11
CA ASN A 357 13.43 -8.35 16.55
C ASN A 357 14.57 -9.17 15.93
N PHE A 358 15.38 -8.52 15.08
CA PHE A 358 16.60 -9.06 14.51
C PHE A 358 17.79 -8.33 15.13
N SER A 359 18.71 -9.03 15.80
CA SER A 359 19.85 -8.35 16.40
C SER A 359 21.17 -9.12 16.40
N ASN A 360 22.27 -8.41 16.20
CA ASN A 360 23.61 -9.00 16.13
C ASN A 360 23.68 -10.11 15.07
N ILE A 361 23.43 -9.75 13.82
CA ILE A 361 23.42 -10.70 12.69
C ILE A 361 24.47 -10.26 11.67
N THR A 362 25.30 -11.20 11.23
CA THR A 362 26.13 -11.01 10.04
C THR A 362 25.50 -11.72 8.85
N ILE A 363 25.42 -11.03 7.72
CA ILE A 363 24.95 -11.55 6.44
C ILE A 363 26.10 -11.47 5.46
N TRP A 364 26.45 -12.58 4.82
CA TRP A 364 27.43 -12.61 3.74
C TRP A 364 26.75 -12.92 2.41
N GLN A 365 26.70 -11.93 1.52
CA GLN A 365 26.06 -11.99 0.20
C GLN A 365 27.12 -12.10 -0.90
N LYS A 366 27.34 -13.30 -1.43
CA LYS A 366 28.41 -13.58 -2.39
C LYS A 366 27.93 -14.17 -3.72
N ASN A 367 26.88 -14.96 -3.68
CA ASN A 367 26.32 -15.63 -4.86
C ASN A 367 25.17 -14.78 -5.42
N GLY A 368 24.37 -15.31 -6.36
CA GLY A 368 23.15 -14.65 -6.86
C GLY A 368 22.05 -14.45 -5.80
N SER A 369 22.40 -14.53 -4.52
CA SER A 369 21.57 -14.46 -3.31
C SER A 369 20.91 -13.10 -3.12
N LYS A 370 19.60 -13.04 -2.92
CA LYS A 370 18.88 -11.79 -2.68
C LYS A 370 19.25 -11.11 -1.35
N TYR A 371 18.59 -9.99 -1.07
CA TYR A 371 18.81 -9.07 0.04
C TYR A 371 17.66 -9.15 1.06
N THR A 372 17.77 -8.46 2.20
CA THR A 372 16.72 -8.50 3.22
C THR A 372 15.42 -7.89 2.68
N SER A 373 14.30 -8.59 2.86
CA SER A 373 13.00 -8.20 2.31
C SER A 373 11.92 -8.09 3.38
N LEU A 374 11.25 -6.93 3.44
CA LEU A 374 10.02 -6.70 4.19
C LEU A 374 8.90 -6.41 3.19
N THR A 375 8.02 -7.38 2.95
CA THR A 375 7.09 -7.34 1.84
C THR A 375 5.66 -7.63 2.27
N ALA A 376 4.85 -6.59 2.46
CA ALA A 376 3.41 -6.74 2.69
C ALA A 376 2.68 -7.08 1.37
N SER A 377 2.23 -8.33 1.24
CA SER A 377 1.38 -8.87 0.16
C SER A 377 0.19 -9.63 0.77
N ASP A 378 -0.81 -10.00 -0.03
CA ASP A 378 -1.89 -10.90 0.37
C ASP A 378 -2.65 -10.44 1.62
N GLY A 379 -2.96 -9.14 1.67
CA GLY A 379 -3.68 -8.55 2.80
C GLY A 379 -2.84 -8.36 4.07
N LEU A 380 -1.56 -8.74 4.07
CA LEU A 380 -0.70 -8.60 5.24
C LEU A 380 -0.51 -7.13 5.63
N LEU A 381 -0.55 -6.88 6.93
CA LEU A 381 0.06 -5.71 7.56
C LEU A 381 1.37 -6.17 8.21
N VAL A 382 2.51 -5.60 7.81
CA VAL A 382 3.80 -5.82 8.49
C VAL A 382 4.04 -4.63 9.42
N ASN A 383 4.10 -4.86 10.73
CA ASN A 383 4.13 -3.79 11.73
C ASN A 383 5.23 -4.01 12.78
N LYS A 384 5.88 -2.95 13.26
CA LYS A 384 6.81 -3.00 14.39
C LYS A 384 7.96 -4.00 14.18
N VAL A 385 8.84 -3.68 13.22
CA VAL A 385 10.02 -4.50 12.88
C VAL A 385 11.29 -3.78 13.33
N ARG A 386 12.16 -4.48 14.07
CA ARG A 386 13.41 -3.94 14.62
C ARG A 386 14.61 -4.71 14.09
N PHE A 387 15.58 -3.99 13.54
CA PHE A 387 16.91 -4.47 13.22
C PHE A 387 17.92 -3.71 14.07
N THR A 388 18.78 -4.41 14.81
CA THR A 388 19.83 -3.78 15.65
C THR A 388 21.16 -4.48 15.46
N ASP A 389 22.22 -3.74 15.13
CA ASP A 389 23.58 -4.28 14.96
C ASP A 389 23.62 -5.37 13.87
N ILE A 390 23.36 -4.96 12.62
CA ILE A 390 23.39 -5.84 11.44
C ILE A 390 24.61 -5.52 10.59
N THR A 391 25.40 -6.53 10.25
CA THR A 391 26.54 -6.38 9.33
C THR A 391 26.26 -7.14 8.05
N ILE A 392 26.37 -6.46 6.91
CA ILE A 392 26.15 -7.03 5.58
C ILE A 392 27.44 -6.92 4.78
N GLU A 393 28.12 -8.05 4.66
CA GLU A 393 29.30 -8.23 3.82
C GLU A 393 28.80 -8.63 2.41
N ASP A 394 28.74 -7.69 1.47
CA ASP A 394 28.23 -7.95 0.11
C ASP A 394 29.32 -7.85 -0.95
N GLU A 395 29.37 -8.85 -1.80
CA GLU A 395 30.33 -9.00 -2.89
C GLU A 395 29.67 -9.08 -4.27
N ASN A 396 28.33 -9.16 -4.35
CA ASN A 396 27.64 -9.41 -5.63
C ASN A 396 26.29 -8.69 -5.83
N GLN A 397 25.53 -8.36 -4.79
CA GLN A 397 24.16 -7.87 -4.96
C GLN A 397 24.05 -6.38 -5.28
N GLY A 398 24.96 -5.58 -4.72
CA GLY A 398 24.94 -4.13 -4.85
C GLY A 398 23.77 -3.45 -4.14
N ARG A 399 22.97 -4.17 -3.35
CA ARG A 399 21.86 -3.65 -2.52
C ARG A 399 21.56 -4.58 -1.36
N PHE A 400 20.90 -4.08 -0.32
CA PHE A 400 20.80 -4.79 0.95
C PHE A 400 19.41 -4.82 1.60
N ILE A 401 18.47 -3.95 1.20
CA ILE A 401 17.12 -3.97 1.78
C ILE A 401 16.01 -3.52 0.81
N GLU A 402 14.83 -4.14 0.93
CA GLU A 402 13.57 -3.59 0.43
C GLU A 402 12.47 -3.57 1.49
N VAL A 403 11.60 -2.57 1.39
CA VAL A 403 10.41 -2.41 2.23
C VAL A 403 9.23 -2.06 1.33
N LEU A 404 8.36 -3.02 1.06
CA LEU A 404 7.37 -2.92 -0.01
C LEU A 404 5.97 -3.28 0.48
N THR A 405 4.99 -2.49 0.06
CA THR A 405 3.59 -2.93 -0.03
C THR A 405 3.28 -3.22 -1.49
N PHE A 406 3.03 -4.48 -1.82
CA PHE A 406 2.90 -4.93 -3.20
C PHE A 406 1.96 -6.12 -3.32
N LYS A 407 1.68 -6.53 -4.56
CA LYS A 407 1.03 -7.80 -4.88
C LYS A 407 2.05 -8.65 -5.60
N ASN A 408 2.35 -9.84 -5.07
CA ASN A 408 3.16 -10.80 -5.79
C ASN A 408 2.41 -11.31 -7.03
N ASN A 409 2.93 -11.10 -8.24
CA ASN A 409 2.24 -11.50 -9.48
C ASN A 409 2.27 -13.01 -9.76
N GLY A 410 3.18 -13.76 -9.13
CA GLY A 410 3.30 -15.21 -9.36
C GLY A 410 2.25 -16.02 -8.62
N PHE A 411 1.94 -15.64 -7.37
CA PHE A 411 1.08 -16.40 -6.48
C PHE A 411 0.30 -15.55 -5.47
N GLY A 412 0.44 -14.22 -5.51
CA GLY A 412 -0.28 -13.31 -4.62
C GLY A 412 -1.72 -13.09 -5.04
N LEU A 413 -2.63 -13.16 -4.08
CA LEU A 413 -4.06 -12.94 -4.22
C LEU A 413 -4.42 -11.45 -4.20
N ALA A 414 -3.73 -10.64 -3.38
CA ALA A 414 -4.03 -9.22 -3.21
C ALA A 414 -2.79 -8.39 -2.84
N PHE A 415 -2.92 -7.07 -2.87
CA PHE A 415 -1.93 -6.18 -2.25
C PHE A 415 -1.97 -6.31 -0.72
N GLY A 416 -0.84 -6.11 -0.06
CA GLY A 416 -0.80 -5.96 1.40
C GLY A 416 -1.52 -4.70 1.88
N ARG A 417 -1.90 -4.69 3.17
CA ARG A 417 -2.49 -3.52 3.84
C ARG A 417 -1.45 -2.44 4.19
N GLY A 418 -0.17 -2.80 4.28
CA GLY A 418 0.92 -1.84 4.43
C GLY A 418 2.12 -2.38 5.20
N VAL A 419 3.17 -1.57 5.26
CA VAL A 419 4.31 -1.76 6.15
C VAL A 419 4.43 -0.56 7.08
N ASN A 420 4.56 -0.80 8.38
CA ASN A 420 4.54 0.24 9.41
C ASN A 420 5.61 0.01 10.49
N ASP A 421 6.15 1.11 11.02
CA ASP A 421 6.99 1.12 12.21
C ASP A 421 8.22 0.19 12.08
N VAL A 422 9.09 0.49 11.11
CA VAL A 422 10.35 -0.23 10.89
C VAL A 422 11.50 0.62 11.43
N HIS A 423 12.31 0.07 12.33
CA HIS A 423 13.49 0.75 12.87
C HIS A 423 14.72 -0.10 12.66
N VAL A 424 15.64 0.42 11.85
CA VAL A 424 16.93 -0.18 11.53
C VAL A 424 18.01 0.62 12.24
N LYS A 425 18.64 0.04 13.25
CA LYS A 425 19.66 0.68 14.08
C LYS A 425 21.01 0.00 13.91
N ASN A 426 22.06 0.78 13.70
CA ASN A 426 23.45 0.30 13.59
C ASN A 426 23.63 -0.78 12.50
N MET A 427 23.04 -0.58 11.32
CA MET A 427 23.29 -1.45 10.18
C MET A 427 24.53 -0.97 9.40
N SER A 428 25.42 -1.90 9.01
CA SER A 428 26.60 -1.61 8.18
C SER A 428 26.61 -2.49 6.94
N TYR A 429 26.90 -1.90 5.78
CA TYR A 429 26.95 -2.57 4.47
C TYR A 429 28.26 -2.25 3.74
N THR A 430 28.94 -3.26 3.19
CA THR A 430 30.28 -3.12 2.55
C THR A 430 30.32 -3.47 1.05
N GLY A 431 29.18 -3.54 0.37
CA GLY A 431 29.12 -3.83 -1.07
C GLY A 431 29.15 -2.59 -1.97
N SER A 432 29.00 -2.81 -3.28
CA SER A 432 29.11 -1.74 -4.29
C SER A 432 28.04 -0.64 -4.17
N ASN A 433 26.91 -0.94 -3.52
CA ASN A 433 25.72 -0.09 -3.45
C ASN A 433 25.22 0.40 -4.83
N SER A 434 25.50 -0.35 -5.91
CA SER A 434 25.12 0.01 -7.28
C SER A 434 23.66 -0.27 -7.61
N GLY A 435 23.02 -1.16 -6.85
CA GLY A 435 21.60 -1.49 -6.94
C GLY A 435 20.75 -0.63 -6.01
N THR A 436 19.52 -0.34 -6.41
CA THR A 436 18.62 0.52 -5.65
C THR A 436 17.96 -0.23 -4.48
N ASN A 437 17.97 0.40 -3.30
CA ASN A 437 17.21 -0.02 -2.12
C ASN A 437 15.81 0.59 -2.17
N ASN A 438 14.76 -0.22 -2.15
CA ASN A 438 13.41 0.24 -2.51
C ASN A 438 12.49 0.36 -1.29
N ILE A 439 11.81 1.51 -1.16
CA ILE A 439 10.77 1.73 -0.15
C ILE A 439 9.50 2.24 -0.84
N TYR A 440 8.48 1.39 -0.96
CA TYR A 440 7.29 1.70 -1.78
C TYR A 440 6.01 1.23 -1.11
N GLY A 441 5.06 2.15 -0.92
CA GLY A 441 3.65 1.82 -0.80
C GLY A 441 2.99 1.65 -2.17
N LYS A 442 1.69 1.32 -2.19
CA LYS A 442 0.93 1.13 -3.44
C LYS A 442 -0.16 2.15 -3.71
N PHE A 443 -0.97 2.45 -2.69
CA PHE A 443 -2.10 3.36 -2.76
C PHE A 443 -2.15 4.20 -1.47
N VAL A 444 -2.99 5.24 -1.46
CA VAL A 444 -3.16 6.13 -0.30
C VAL A 444 -3.55 5.36 0.99
N ASN A 445 -4.19 4.19 0.86
CA ASN A 445 -4.59 3.33 1.98
C ASN A 445 -3.74 2.05 2.13
N GLN A 446 -2.63 1.96 1.41
CA GLN A 446 -1.71 0.81 1.42
C GLN A 446 -0.27 1.34 1.45
N LEU A 447 0.03 2.05 2.54
CA LEU A 447 1.25 2.80 2.71
C LEU A 447 2.41 1.92 3.19
N THR A 448 3.61 2.35 2.85
CA THR A 448 4.83 1.96 3.57
C THR A 448 5.32 3.17 4.35
N GLN A 449 5.21 3.13 5.68
CA GLN A 449 5.42 4.32 6.50
C GLN A 449 6.17 4.07 7.80
N ASN A 450 6.70 5.15 8.38
CA ASN A 450 7.45 5.15 9.63
C ASN A 450 8.66 4.20 9.57
N VAL A 451 9.50 4.38 8.55
CA VAL A 451 10.74 3.62 8.39
C VAL A 451 11.91 4.52 8.79
N THR A 452 12.63 4.13 9.84
CA THR A 452 13.77 4.91 10.35
C THR A 452 15.05 4.09 10.28
N PHE A 453 16.05 4.63 9.60
CA PHE A 453 17.43 4.16 9.61
C PHE A 453 18.24 5.05 10.56
N GLU A 454 18.65 4.49 11.70
CA GLU A 454 19.52 5.13 12.69
C GLU A 454 20.94 4.55 12.55
N ASN A 455 21.91 5.43 12.30
CA ASN A 455 23.32 5.05 12.17
C ASN A 455 23.55 3.94 11.12
N LEU A 456 22.82 4.01 10.01
CA LEU A 456 23.10 3.19 8.83
C LEU A 456 24.44 3.62 8.23
N LYS A 457 25.32 2.66 7.96
CA LYS A 457 26.62 2.89 7.32
C LYS A 457 26.72 2.13 6.01
N VAL A 458 27.08 2.83 4.93
CA VAL A 458 27.41 2.24 3.64
C VAL A 458 28.87 2.56 3.35
N ASN A 459 29.69 1.51 3.23
CA ASN A 459 31.14 1.61 3.00
C ASN A 459 31.84 2.57 3.99
N GLY A 460 31.47 2.43 5.27
CA GLY A 460 32.01 3.24 6.37
C GLY A 460 31.36 4.63 6.56
N ASN A 461 30.59 5.12 5.58
CA ASN A 461 29.96 6.44 5.64
C ASN A 461 28.56 6.36 6.24
N VAL A 462 28.25 7.25 7.18
CA VAL A 462 26.90 7.36 7.76
C VAL A 462 25.93 7.93 6.72
N VAL A 463 24.81 7.24 6.52
CA VAL A 463 23.74 7.66 5.60
C VAL A 463 22.76 8.55 6.33
N LEU A 464 22.60 9.79 5.86
CA LEU A 464 21.69 10.81 6.44
C LEU A 464 20.60 11.27 5.46
N SER A 465 20.51 10.66 4.27
CA SER A 465 19.45 10.91 3.28
C SER A 465 19.23 9.68 2.41
N ALA A 466 18.06 9.62 1.77
CA ALA A 466 17.73 8.55 0.82
C ALA A 466 18.76 8.45 -0.32
N SER A 467 19.16 9.58 -0.89
CA SER A 467 20.15 9.63 -1.99
C SER A 467 21.52 9.11 -1.58
N ALA A 468 21.99 9.44 -0.37
CA ALA A 468 23.28 8.98 0.13
C ALA A 468 23.34 7.45 0.31
N GLY A 469 22.20 6.82 0.59
CA GLY A 469 22.08 5.36 0.71
C GLY A 469 21.62 4.65 -0.57
N ASN A 470 21.48 5.35 -1.70
CA ASN A 470 20.88 4.81 -2.93
C ASN A 470 19.47 4.22 -2.72
N PHE A 471 18.62 4.93 -1.98
CA PHE A 471 17.23 4.56 -1.78
C PHE A 471 16.33 5.22 -2.82
N ALA A 472 15.41 4.45 -3.39
CA ALA A 472 14.26 4.96 -4.12
C ALA A 472 13.01 4.90 -3.24
N ILE A 473 12.37 6.05 -3.07
CA ILE A 473 11.18 6.23 -2.24
C ILE A 473 9.97 6.45 -3.15
N GLY A 474 8.98 5.56 -3.06
CA GLY A 474 7.75 5.65 -3.84
C GLY A 474 6.78 6.73 -3.34
N SER A 475 5.87 7.17 -4.20
CA SER A 475 4.88 8.23 -3.89
C SER A 475 3.91 7.89 -2.74
N TYR A 476 3.82 6.61 -2.36
CA TYR A 476 2.99 6.12 -1.24
C TYR A 476 3.84 5.63 -0.07
N ALA A 477 5.10 6.10 0.03
CA ALA A 477 5.95 5.91 1.18
C ALA A 477 6.07 7.22 1.98
N GLN A 478 5.96 7.15 3.30
CA GLN A 478 5.85 8.34 4.17
C GLN A 478 6.64 8.20 5.47
N ASN A 479 7.05 9.31 6.07
CA ASN A 479 7.86 9.34 7.30
C ASN A 479 9.09 8.40 7.22
N ILE A 480 9.90 8.60 6.17
CA ILE A 480 11.13 7.84 5.93
C ILE A 480 12.31 8.67 6.44
N ASN A 481 13.00 8.17 7.45
CA ASN A 481 13.99 8.93 8.20
C ASN A 481 15.37 8.28 8.13
N PHE A 482 16.39 9.11 7.96
CA PHE A 482 17.80 8.73 8.03
C PHE A 482 18.46 9.62 9.07
N ILE A 483 18.86 9.04 10.20
CA ILE A 483 19.34 9.81 11.36
C ILE A 483 20.69 9.28 11.85
N ALA A 484 21.49 10.18 12.41
CA ALA A 484 22.72 9.82 13.08
C ALA A 484 22.44 9.03 14.38
N SER A 485 23.48 8.40 14.92
CA SER A 485 23.40 7.70 16.21
C SER A 485 22.87 8.62 17.32
N GLY A 486 21.87 8.14 18.06
CA GLY A 486 21.24 8.91 19.15
C GLY A 486 20.28 10.02 18.67
N GLY A 487 19.98 10.09 17.38
CA GLY A 487 18.90 10.95 16.85
C GLY A 487 17.54 10.59 17.44
N THR A 488 16.61 11.55 17.48
CA THR A 488 15.25 11.30 17.95
C THR A 488 14.47 10.53 16.89
N VAL A 489 14.05 9.31 17.21
CA VAL A 489 13.17 8.51 16.35
C VAL A 489 11.76 9.12 16.40
N PRO A 490 11.16 9.50 15.26
CA PRO A 490 9.79 9.99 15.24
C PRO A 490 8.80 8.95 15.80
N ALA A 491 7.78 9.41 16.52
CA ALA A 491 6.72 8.51 16.98
C ALA A 491 5.99 7.91 15.76
N PRO A 492 5.76 6.58 15.72
CA PRO A 492 5.07 5.96 14.61
C PRO A 492 3.60 6.38 14.60
N THR A 493 3.11 6.78 13.44
CA THR A 493 1.67 6.98 13.21
C THR A 493 1.03 5.63 12.87
N ALA A 494 -0.15 5.32 13.40
CA ALA A 494 -0.86 4.09 13.01
C ALA A 494 -1.16 4.14 11.49
N ILE A 495 -1.15 2.99 10.80
CA ILE A 495 -1.78 2.93 9.48
C ILE A 495 -3.29 3.05 9.71
N PRO A 496 -3.96 4.08 9.18
CA PRO A 496 -5.40 4.15 9.25
C PRO A 496 -5.95 3.00 8.43
N PHE A 497 -6.70 2.13 9.10
CA PHE A 497 -7.52 1.17 8.40
C PHE A 497 -8.51 1.96 7.54
N THR A 498 -8.48 1.80 6.22
CA THR A 498 -9.68 2.12 5.47
C THR A 498 -10.65 0.97 5.67
N THR A 499 -11.67 1.16 6.51
CA THR A 499 -12.82 0.26 6.52
C THR A 499 -13.58 0.50 5.23
N PRO A 500 -13.67 -0.48 4.32
CA PRO A 500 -14.45 -0.33 3.10
C PRO A 500 -15.91 0.00 3.43
N VAL A 501 -16.51 0.91 2.67
CA VAL A 501 -17.91 1.30 2.87
C VAL A 501 -18.79 0.23 2.25
N ASP A 502 -19.87 -0.17 2.93
CA ASP A 502 -20.90 -0.98 2.30
C ASP A 502 -21.70 -0.11 1.33
N ILE A 503 -21.30 -0.17 0.06
CA ILE A 503 -21.89 0.62 -1.02
C ILE A 503 -23.22 0.03 -1.51
N ALA A 504 -23.55 -1.20 -1.12
CA ALA A 504 -24.83 -1.84 -1.44
C ALA A 504 -25.94 -1.47 -0.45
N ARG A 505 -25.60 -0.99 0.75
CA ARG A 505 -26.58 -0.74 1.82
C ARG A 505 -27.71 0.19 1.37
N GLY A 506 -28.95 -0.29 1.48
CA GLY A 506 -30.18 0.44 1.16
C GLY A 506 -30.36 0.79 -0.32
N LYS A 507 -29.49 0.28 -1.21
CA LYS A 507 -29.61 0.46 -2.66
C LYS A 507 -30.74 -0.39 -3.22
N THR A 508 -31.22 -0.03 -4.41
CA THR A 508 -32.28 -0.79 -5.07
C THR A 508 -31.80 -2.19 -5.42
N ALA A 509 -32.55 -3.19 -4.98
CA ALA A 509 -32.28 -4.60 -5.25
C ALA A 509 -33.44 -5.26 -5.98
N THR A 510 -33.11 -6.20 -6.86
CA THR A 510 -34.06 -7.05 -7.57
C THR A 510 -33.63 -8.51 -7.49
N ALA A 511 -34.58 -9.42 -7.65
CA ALA A 511 -34.33 -10.87 -7.65
C ALA A 511 -35.21 -11.52 -8.72
N ASP A 512 -34.86 -12.74 -9.14
CA ASP A 512 -35.70 -13.54 -10.04
C ASP A 512 -37.06 -13.86 -9.42
N SER A 513 -37.05 -14.09 -8.10
CA SER A 513 -38.21 -14.48 -7.34
C SER A 513 -38.09 -14.05 -5.88
N THR A 514 -39.21 -14.06 -5.15
CA THR A 514 -39.24 -13.68 -3.74
C THR A 514 -40.40 -14.37 -3.02
N GLN A 515 -40.14 -14.94 -1.85
CA GLN A 515 -41.18 -15.38 -0.91
C GLN A 515 -41.94 -14.17 -0.32
N SER A 516 -43.25 -14.31 -0.14
CA SER A 516 -44.07 -13.29 0.54
C SER A 516 -43.48 -12.87 1.89
N GLY A 517 -43.33 -11.56 2.10
CA GLY A 517 -42.75 -10.97 3.32
C GLY A 517 -41.22 -10.95 3.39
N LYS A 518 -40.50 -11.42 2.35
CA LYS A 518 -39.02 -11.48 2.32
C LYS A 518 -38.43 -10.84 1.05
N PRO A 519 -38.74 -9.56 0.78
CA PRO A 519 -38.43 -8.87 -0.48
C PRO A 519 -36.93 -8.81 -0.79
N ALA A 520 -36.58 -8.60 -2.06
CA ALA A 520 -35.18 -8.37 -2.46
C ALA A 520 -34.51 -7.24 -1.67
N SER A 521 -35.25 -6.17 -1.32
CA SER A 521 -34.74 -5.06 -0.51
C SER A 521 -34.30 -5.46 0.90
N SER A 522 -34.76 -6.59 1.43
CA SER A 522 -34.30 -7.12 2.71
C SER A 522 -32.97 -7.86 2.63
N GLY A 523 -32.39 -7.99 1.43
CA GLY A 523 -31.08 -8.58 1.23
C GLY A 523 -29.92 -7.60 1.48
N ASN A 524 -30.18 -6.30 1.56
CA ASN A 524 -29.14 -5.26 1.71
C ASN A 524 -29.61 -4.06 2.54
N ASP A 525 -30.64 -4.24 3.39
CA ASP A 525 -31.09 -3.21 4.33
C ASP A 525 -30.14 -3.09 5.54
N GLY A 526 -29.22 -4.05 5.68
CA GLY A 526 -28.26 -4.18 6.75
C GLY A 526 -28.91 -4.37 8.12
N ASN A 527 -30.10 -4.98 8.14
CA ASN A 527 -30.78 -5.48 9.32
C ASN A 527 -30.70 -7.01 9.31
N THR A 528 -29.92 -7.59 10.21
CA THR A 528 -29.69 -9.04 10.26
C THR A 528 -30.89 -9.85 10.79
N THR A 529 -32.06 -9.22 10.96
CA THR A 529 -33.32 -9.89 11.36
C THR A 529 -34.32 -9.99 10.21
N THR A 530 -34.12 -9.22 9.14
CA THR A 530 -34.85 -9.31 7.86
C THR A 530 -33.99 -10.05 6.84
N ARG A 531 -34.61 -10.68 5.84
CA ARG A 531 -33.88 -11.44 4.82
C ARG A 531 -34.58 -11.43 3.48
N TRP A 532 -33.80 -11.51 2.40
CA TRP A 532 -34.35 -11.95 1.11
C TRP A 532 -34.45 -13.47 1.09
N CYS A 533 -35.50 -14.00 0.46
CA CYS A 533 -35.66 -15.43 0.23
C CYS A 533 -36.32 -15.67 -1.14
N ALA A 534 -35.78 -16.61 -1.92
CA ALA A 534 -36.43 -17.10 -3.14
C ALA A 534 -37.82 -17.70 -2.86
N ASN A 535 -38.65 -17.80 -3.88
CA ASN A 535 -40.03 -18.30 -3.74
C ASN A 535 -40.14 -19.82 -3.58
N ASP A 536 -39.08 -20.57 -3.87
CA ASP A 536 -39.00 -22.01 -3.71
C ASP A 536 -37.56 -22.49 -3.38
N GLY A 537 -37.38 -23.82 -3.32
CA GLY A 537 -36.11 -24.47 -2.97
C GLY A 537 -35.28 -24.95 -4.16
N SER A 538 -35.56 -24.46 -5.37
CA SER A 538 -34.77 -24.79 -6.56
C SER A 538 -33.43 -24.04 -6.56
N THR A 539 -32.51 -24.46 -7.43
CA THR A 539 -31.23 -23.77 -7.64
C THR A 539 -31.31 -22.86 -8.87
N GLY A 540 -30.39 -21.91 -8.99
CA GLY A 540 -30.36 -20.94 -10.08
C GLY A 540 -30.98 -19.59 -9.74
N HIS A 541 -31.60 -19.44 -8.55
CA HIS A 541 -32.08 -18.16 -8.06
C HIS A 541 -30.96 -17.13 -7.96
N TRP A 542 -31.28 -15.89 -8.32
CA TRP A 542 -30.34 -14.78 -8.32
C TRP A 542 -30.93 -13.56 -7.63
N TRP A 543 -30.02 -12.79 -7.02
CA TRP A 543 -30.31 -11.50 -6.41
C TRP A 543 -29.26 -10.50 -6.90
N THR A 544 -29.70 -9.30 -7.26
CA THR A 544 -28.86 -8.24 -7.84
C THR A 544 -29.10 -6.91 -7.13
N VAL A 545 -28.02 -6.20 -6.79
CA VAL A 545 -28.07 -4.81 -6.34
C VAL A 545 -27.60 -3.86 -7.42
N ASP A 546 -28.32 -2.75 -7.62
CA ASP A 546 -27.91 -1.59 -8.41
C ASP A 546 -27.31 -0.52 -7.47
N LEU A 547 -26.00 -0.33 -7.54
CA LEU A 547 -25.26 0.65 -6.73
C LEU A 547 -25.65 2.11 -7.07
N GLY A 548 -26.34 2.33 -8.18
CA GLY A 548 -26.85 3.62 -8.67
C GLY A 548 -25.97 4.24 -9.75
N SER A 549 -24.66 4.05 -9.65
CA SER A 549 -23.64 4.45 -10.63
C SER A 549 -22.47 3.44 -10.59
N PRO A 550 -21.61 3.41 -11.63
CA PRO A 550 -20.38 2.63 -11.57
C PRO A 550 -19.50 3.06 -10.38
N MET A 551 -19.23 2.13 -9.46
CA MET A 551 -18.40 2.33 -8.27
C MET A 551 -17.20 1.40 -8.28
N ASN A 552 -16.12 1.82 -7.61
CA ASN A 552 -14.95 0.97 -7.38
C ASN A 552 -15.22 0.05 -6.19
N ILE A 553 -15.23 -1.26 -6.44
CA ILE A 553 -15.24 -2.32 -5.43
C ILE A 553 -13.79 -2.56 -5.02
N THR A 554 -13.51 -2.40 -3.73
CA THR A 554 -12.16 -2.47 -3.16
C THR A 554 -11.99 -3.64 -2.19
N GLY A 555 -13.08 -4.10 -1.58
CA GLY A 555 -13.10 -5.21 -0.60
C GLY A 555 -13.95 -6.41 -1.00
N GLY A 556 -14.53 -6.43 -2.21
CA GLY A 556 -15.40 -7.50 -2.69
C GLY A 556 -16.78 -7.51 -2.00
N THR A 557 -17.23 -8.66 -1.53
CA THR A 557 -18.57 -8.87 -0.97
C THR A 557 -18.56 -9.66 0.33
N GLN A 558 -19.61 -9.50 1.13
CA GLN A 558 -19.90 -10.37 2.28
C GLN A 558 -21.37 -10.78 2.23
N VAL A 559 -21.63 -12.07 2.37
CA VAL A 559 -22.98 -12.64 2.46
C VAL A 559 -23.18 -13.28 3.83
N MET A 560 -24.30 -12.98 4.48
CA MET A 560 -24.75 -13.65 5.71
C MET A 560 -25.94 -14.56 5.37
N TRP A 561 -25.66 -15.83 5.12
CA TRP A 561 -26.66 -16.83 4.75
C TRP A 561 -27.72 -17.03 5.83
N GLU A 562 -28.91 -17.53 5.43
CA GLU A 562 -29.98 -17.84 6.38
C GLU A 562 -29.54 -18.85 7.45
N LEU A 563 -28.90 -19.94 7.03
CA LEU A 563 -28.55 -21.04 7.92
C LEU A 563 -27.05 -21.06 8.21
N ASN A 564 -26.73 -21.31 9.48
CA ASN A 564 -25.38 -21.69 9.89
C ASN A 564 -25.16 -23.20 9.64
N ASN A 565 -23.89 -23.63 9.60
CA ASN A 565 -23.49 -25.02 9.36
C ASN A 565 -24.03 -25.61 8.04
N THR A 566 -24.27 -24.77 7.03
CA THR A 566 -24.87 -25.16 5.74
C THR A 566 -23.99 -24.67 4.60
N ALA A 567 -23.62 -25.57 3.69
CA ALA A 567 -22.78 -25.22 2.54
C ALA A 567 -23.62 -24.69 1.37
N TYR A 568 -23.62 -23.37 1.19
CA TYR A 568 -24.22 -22.72 0.03
C TYR A 568 -23.22 -22.70 -1.13
N LYS A 569 -23.64 -23.15 -2.32
CA LYS A 569 -22.85 -23.07 -3.54
C LYS A 569 -23.35 -21.91 -4.39
N TYR A 570 -22.47 -21.02 -4.80
CA TYR A 570 -22.86 -19.79 -5.46
C TYR A 570 -21.77 -19.23 -6.37
N LYS A 571 -22.12 -18.22 -7.17
CA LYS A 571 -21.16 -17.39 -7.89
C LYS A 571 -21.51 -15.91 -7.72
N ILE A 572 -20.51 -15.05 -7.88
CA ILE A 572 -20.69 -13.59 -7.86
C ILE A 572 -20.20 -13.01 -9.19
N GLU A 573 -21.05 -12.19 -9.79
CA GLU A 573 -20.81 -11.54 -11.06
C GLU A 573 -21.03 -10.03 -10.92
N THR A 574 -20.26 -9.25 -11.68
CA THR A 574 -20.37 -7.78 -11.70
C THR A 574 -20.65 -7.28 -13.11
N SER A 575 -21.39 -6.18 -13.22
CA SER A 575 -21.70 -5.52 -14.49
C SER A 575 -21.75 -4.00 -14.32
N VAL A 576 -21.45 -3.26 -15.40
CA VAL A 576 -21.66 -1.80 -15.46
C VAL A 576 -22.98 -1.42 -16.13
N ASP A 577 -23.59 -2.35 -16.87
CA ASP A 577 -24.76 -2.10 -17.74
C ASP A 577 -25.95 -3.05 -17.49
N ASN A 578 -25.82 -3.97 -16.53
CA ASN A 578 -26.80 -5.01 -16.18
C ASN A 578 -27.06 -6.05 -17.29
N VAL A 579 -26.21 -6.08 -18.33
CA VAL A 579 -26.35 -6.97 -19.50
C VAL A 579 -25.11 -7.83 -19.64
N ASN A 580 -23.94 -7.21 -19.65
CA ASN A 580 -22.65 -7.88 -19.76
C ASN A 580 -22.11 -8.14 -18.36
N TRP A 581 -21.94 -9.42 -18.02
CA TRP A 581 -21.54 -9.86 -16.69
C TRP A 581 -20.14 -10.45 -16.70
N THR A 582 -19.33 -10.03 -15.74
CA THR A 582 -17.99 -10.58 -15.48
C THR A 582 -18.04 -11.42 -14.21
N LEU A 583 -17.65 -12.69 -14.31
CA LEU A 583 -17.50 -13.57 -13.14
C LEU A 583 -16.35 -13.07 -12.27
N LYS A 584 -16.62 -12.84 -10.97
CA LYS A 584 -15.64 -12.40 -9.98
C LYS A 584 -15.32 -13.48 -8.95
N VAL A 585 -16.32 -14.29 -8.59
CA VAL A 585 -16.18 -15.35 -7.59
C VAL A 585 -16.90 -16.58 -8.12
N ASP A 586 -16.20 -17.72 -8.14
CA ASP A 586 -16.79 -19.02 -8.45
C ASP A 586 -16.71 -19.94 -7.22
N LYS A 587 -17.83 -20.10 -6.54
CA LYS A 587 -18.05 -20.98 -5.39
C LYS A 587 -19.07 -22.07 -5.73
N THR A 588 -19.15 -22.47 -7.00
CA THR A 588 -20.05 -23.54 -7.45
C THR A 588 -19.74 -24.90 -6.81
N ASN A 589 -18.50 -25.09 -6.35
CA ASN A 589 -18.04 -26.28 -5.62
C ASN A 589 -17.82 -26.03 -4.11
N ASN A 590 -18.37 -24.96 -3.55
CA ASN A 590 -18.14 -24.60 -2.15
C ASN A 590 -18.58 -25.69 -1.16
N THR A 591 -17.74 -25.93 -0.15
CA THR A 591 -17.98 -26.84 0.97
C THR A 591 -17.96 -26.13 2.34
N ASP A 592 -17.64 -24.84 2.38
CA ASP A 592 -17.65 -24.05 3.62
C ASP A 592 -19.08 -23.91 4.16
N THR A 593 -19.24 -24.20 5.44
CA THR A 593 -20.52 -24.22 6.17
C THR A 593 -20.72 -23.00 7.08
N ASN A 594 -19.76 -22.07 7.13
CA ASN A 594 -19.89 -20.82 7.88
C ASN A 594 -21.07 -19.97 7.35
N GLN A 595 -21.87 -19.44 8.28
CA GLN A 595 -23.02 -18.59 7.95
C GLN A 595 -22.60 -17.30 7.22
N VAL A 596 -21.48 -16.72 7.63
CA VAL A 596 -20.94 -15.51 7.01
C VAL A 596 -19.80 -15.91 6.09
N GLN A 597 -19.89 -15.53 4.82
CA GLN A 597 -18.82 -15.71 3.86
C GLN A 597 -18.37 -14.38 3.28
N ASN A 598 -17.06 -14.19 3.19
CA ASN A 598 -16.44 -13.06 2.53
C ASN A 598 -15.86 -13.52 1.19
N ASP A 599 -15.98 -12.69 0.18
CA ASP A 599 -15.40 -12.93 -1.13
C ASP A 599 -14.63 -11.69 -1.58
N VAL A 600 -13.32 -11.81 -1.73
CA VAL A 600 -12.46 -10.65 -2.02
C VAL A 600 -12.19 -10.56 -3.50
N PHE A 601 -12.56 -9.43 -4.09
CA PHE A 601 -12.21 -9.07 -5.46
C PHE A 601 -12.24 -7.56 -5.62
N GLN A 602 -11.60 -7.07 -6.69
CA GLN A 602 -11.61 -5.67 -7.06
C GLN A 602 -12.20 -5.47 -8.47
N GLY A 603 -12.71 -4.27 -8.72
CA GLY A 603 -13.14 -3.84 -10.04
C GLY A 603 -14.18 -2.74 -9.99
N THR A 604 -14.46 -2.15 -11.14
CA THR A 604 -15.53 -1.15 -11.29
C THR A 604 -16.83 -1.85 -11.70
N ALA A 605 -17.90 -1.60 -10.95
CA ALA A 605 -19.22 -2.19 -11.23
C ALA A 605 -20.34 -1.25 -10.78
N ARG A 606 -21.48 -1.32 -11.47
CA ARG A 606 -22.74 -0.72 -10.99
C ARG A 606 -23.68 -1.79 -10.43
N TYR A 607 -23.68 -2.97 -11.03
CA TYR A 607 -24.52 -4.08 -10.65
C TYR A 607 -23.66 -5.21 -10.08
N VAL A 608 -24.08 -5.75 -8.95
CA VAL A 608 -23.46 -6.93 -8.34
C VAL A 608 -24.54 -7.98 -8.16
N ARG A 609 -24.31 -9.17 -8.72
CA ARG A 609 -25.25 -10.29 -8.69
C ARG A 609 -24.64 -11.48 -7.96
N ILE A 610 -25.40 -12.05 -7.05
CA ILE A 610 -25.15 -13.39 -6.50
C ILE A 610 -26.14 -14.37 -7.13
N THR A 611 -25.64 -15.53 -7.55
CA THR A 611 -26.47 -16.64 -8.05
C THR A 611 -26.20 -17.87 -7.22
N VAL A 612 -27.23 -18.43 -6.60
CA VAL A 612 -27.14 -19.67 -5.82
C VAL A 612 -27.21 -20.85 -6.78
N THR A 613 -26.11 -21.58 -6.93
CA THR A 613 -25.95 -22.64 -7.93
C THR A 613 -26.15 -24.04 -7.36
N GLY A 614 -26.17 -24.19 -6.03
CA GLY A 614 -26.38 -25.48 -5.36
C GLY A 614 -26.79 -25.32 -3.90
N LEU A 615 -27.72 -26.16 -3.47
CA LEU A 615 -28.33 -26.15 -2.13
C LEU A 615 -28.37 -27.56 -1.56
N GLN A 616 -28.29 -27.67 -0.23
CA GLN A 616 -28.57 -28.91 0.49
C GLN A 616 -30.09 -29.15 0.57
N SER A 617 -30.49 -30.39 0.88
CA SER A 617 -31.91 -30.75 1.02
C SER A 617 -32.62 -29.87 2.06
N ASN A 618 -33.82 -29.39 1.74
CA ASN A 618 -34.65 -28.49 2.56
C ASN A 618 -34.03 -27.11 2.86
N VAL A 619 -33.06 -26.66 2.05
CA VAL A 619 -32.47 -25.31 2.14
C VAL A 619 -32.89 -24.48 0.93
N TRP A 620 -33.23 -23.21 1.15
CA TRP A 620 -33.61 -22.28 0.08
C TRP A 620 -32.52 -21.22 -0.14
N ALA A 621 -32.50 -20.60 -1.33
CA ALA A 621 -31.65 -19.45 -1.59
C ALA A 621 -32.12 -18.26 -0.73
N SER A 622 -31.38 -17.97 0.34
CA SER A 622 -31.72 -16.89 1.27
C SER A 622 -30.54 -16.43 2.11
N PHE A 623 -30.49 -15.12 2.36
CA PHE A 623 -29.50 -14.46 3.21
C PHE A 623 -30.11 -13.25 3.92
N TYR A 624 -29.62 -12.98 5.12
CA TYR A 624 -30.00 -11.81 5.94
C TYR A 624 -29.35 -10.52 5.46
N ASP A 625 -28.16 -10.61 4.84
CA ASP A 625 -27.47 -9.42 4.34
C ASP A 625 -26.47 -9.80 3.24
N PHE A 626 -26.32 -8.92 2.26
CA PHE A 626 -25.36 -8.99 1.16
C PHE A 626 -24.73 -7.61 0.98
N LYS A 627 -23.48 -7.51 1.42
CA LYS A 627 -22.69 -6.29 1.40
C LYS A 627 -21.78 -6.26 0.20
N VAL A 628 -21.58 -5.08 -0.36
CA VAL A 628 -20.57 -4.82 -1.39
C VAL A 628 -19.63 -3.75 -0.84
N PHE A 629 -18.34 -4.04 -0.80
CA PHE A 629 -17.35 -3.17 -0.18
C PHE A 629 -16.56 -2.38 -1.22
N GLY A 630 -16.70 -1.06 -1.17
CA GLY A 630 -16.07 -0.17 -2.13
C GLY A 630 -15.84 1.25 -1.63
N ASP A 631 -15.36 2.08 -2.53
CA ASP A 631 -14.99 3.47 -2.27
C ASP A 631 -16.00 4.40 -2.99
N PRO A 632 -17.07 4.84 -2.31
CA PRO A 632 -18.01 5.80 -2.87
C PRO A 632 -17.35 7.18 -3.02
N THR A 633 -17.95 8.05 -3.83
CA THR A 633 -17.41 9.41 -4.07
C THR A 633 -17.41 10.21 -2.76
N ASN A 634 -16.22 10.56 -2.27
CA ASN A 634 -16.06 11.48 -1.13
C ASN A 634 -16.32 12.92 -1.57
N LEU A 635 -17.51 13.42 -1.25
CA LEU A 635 -17.95 14.78 -1.53
C LEU A 635 -17.19 15.83 -0.70
N ALA A 636 -16.64 15.43 0.45
CA ALA A 636 -15.93 16.31 1.38
C ALA A 636 -14.49 16.60 0.94
N LEU A 637 -13.91 15.77 0.06
CA LEU A 637 -12.50 15.85 -0.30
C LEU A 637 -12.16 17.22 -0.90
N GLY A 638 -11.20 17.91 -0.27
CA GLY A 638 -10.75 19.24 -0.70
C GLY A 638 -11.80 20.34 -0.61
N LYS A 639 -12.85 20.15 0.20
CA LYS A 639 -13.90 21.17 0.43
C LYS A 639 -13.51 22.16 1.51
N ILE A 640 -14.27 23.25 1.59
CA ILE A 640 -14.11 24.24 2.65
C ILE A 640 -14.55 23.60 3.96
N VAL A 641 -13.72 23.70 4.99
CA VAL A 641 -14.01 23.18 6.32
C VAL A 641 -13.61 24.18 7.40
N THR A 642 -14.38 24.22 8.46
CA THR A 642 -14.15 25.06 9.65
C THR A 642 -14.33 24.20 10.89
N ALA A 643 -13.61 24.51 11.95
CA ALA A 643 -13.81 23.92 13.27
C ALA A 643 -13.92 25.04 14.30
N ASP A 644 -14.51 24.75 15.45
CA ASP A 644 -14.56 25.71 16.56
C ASP A 644 -13.16 26.00 17.13
N SER A 645 -12.28 25.01 17.08
CA SER A 645 -10.88 25.14 17.47
C SER A 645 -9.98 24.21 16.66
N SER A 646 -8.68 24.50 16.65
CA SER A 646 -7.66 23.59 16.08
C SER A 646 -6.34 23.76 16.80
N LYS A 647 -5.65 22.65 17.08
CA LYS A 647 -4.27 22.64 17.56
C LYS A 647 -3.34 23.08 16.43
N SER A 648 -2.30 23.86 16.76
CA SER A 648 -1.22 24.16 15.81
C SER A 648 -0.64 22.88 15.22
N GLY A 649 -0.53 22.81 13.88
CA GLY A 649 -0.09 21.64 13.12
C GLY A 649 -1.19 20.63 12.75
N ASN A 650 -2.38 20.72 13.37
CA ASN A 650 -3.51 19.80 13.13
C ASN A 650 -4.81 20.57 12.75
N PRO A 651 -4.80 21.39 11.67
CA PRO A 651 -5.94 22.20 11.25
C PRO A 651 -7.16 21.38 10.81
N ALA A 652 -8.32 22.02 10.73
CA ALA A 652 -9.59 21.39 10.31
C ALA A 652 -9.51 20.71 8.93
N VAL A 653 -8.70 21.23 8.00
CA VAL A 653 -8.53 20.66 6.65
C VAL A 653 -7.98 19.23 6.68
N ASN A 654 -7.13 18.91 7.66
CA ASN A 654 -6.61 17.56 7.84
C ASN A 654 -7.70 16.55 8.20
N GLY A 655 -8.88 17.02 8.63
CA GLY A 655 -10.01 16.15 8.93
C GLY A 655 -10.80 15.73 7.69
N ILE A 656 -10.47 16.19 6.48
CA ILE A 656 -11.24 15.89 5.24
C ILE A 656 -10.34 15.72 4.00
N ASP A 657 -9.03 15.61 4.18
CA ASP A 657 -8.05 15.57 3.09
C ASP A 657 -7.82 14.16 2.54
N SER A 658 -8.40 13.13 3.20
CA SER A 658 -8.14 11.72 2.92
C SER A 658 -6.66 11.34 2.94
N ASN A 659 -5.85 12.10 3.66
CA ASN A 659 -4.47 11.77 3.95
C ASN A 659 -4.40 11.08 5.32
N PRO A 660 -4.09 9.77 5.36
CA PRO A 660 -4.04 9.01 6.61
C PRO A 660 -2.97 9.49 7.62
N ALA A 661 -2.00 10.30 7.20
CA ALA A 661 -0.90 10.76 8.07
C ALA A 661 -1.18 12.09 8.78
N THR A 662 -2.24 12.79 8.38
CA THR A 662 -2.65 14.07 8.94
C THR A 662 -3.96 13.88 9.70
N LEU A 663 -4.16 14.67 10.75
CA LEU A 663 -5.40 14.65 11.52
C LEU A 663 -5.82 16.07 11.88
N TRP A 664 -7.13 16.28 11.99
CA TRP A 664 -7.66 17.42 12.72
C TRP A 664 -7.65 17.11 14.21
N SER A 665 -7.31 18.10 15.02
CA SER A 665 -7.44 18.03 16.47
C SER A 665 -7.90 19.36 17.04
N ALA A 666 -8.83 19.33 17.98
CA ALA A 666 -9.15 20.47 18.84
C ALA A 666 -7.91 20.96 19.63
N ASN A 667 -7.97 22.20 20.12
CA ASN A 667 -6.86 22.84 20.84
C ASN A 667 -6.79 22.46 22.33
N ASP A 668 -7.79 21.76 22.86
CA ASP A 668 -7.83 21.26 24.22
C ASP A 668 -8.57 19.90 24.31
N GLY A 669 -8.70 19.37 25.53
CA GLY A 669 -9.32 18.06 25.81
C GLY A 669 -10.77 18.12 26.27
N ASN A 670 -11.51 19.19 25.97
CA ASN A 670 -12.92 19.31 26.31
C ASN A 670 -13.84 18.62 25.30
N ILE A 671 -15.08 18.38 25.70
CA ILE A 671 -16.15 17.91 24.81
C ILE A 671 -16.87 19.11 24.17
N GLY A 672 -17.62 18.86 23.09
CA GLY A 672 -18.42 19.86 22.39
C GLY A 672 -17.76 20.47 21.15
N HIS A 673 -16.50 20.13 20.89
CA HIS A 673 -15.80 20.56 19.67
C HIS A 673 -16.48 20.01 18.41
N TRP A 674 -16.47 20.82 17.36
CA TRP A 674 -17.14 20.50 16.11
C TRP A 674 -16.30 20.88 14.90
N LEU A 675 -16.56 20.17 13.81
CA LEU A 675 -16.02 20.44 12.49
C LEU A 675 -17.17 20.45 11.47
N THR A 676 -17.25 21.52 10.68
CA THR A 676 -18.29 21.78 9.69
C THR A 676 -17.67 21.98 8.32
N MET A 677 -18.13 21.21 7.32
CA MET A 677 -17.73 21.37 5.92
C MET A 677 -18.84 21.99 5.07
N ASP A 678 -18.44 22.76 4.05
CA ASP A 678 -19.30 23.28 2.98
C ASP A 678 -18.96 22.54 1.67
N LEU A 679 -19.91 21.75 1.17
CA LEU A 679 -19.78 20.97 -0.07
C LEU A 679 -19.81 21.85 -1.34
N GLY A 680 -19.93 23.18 -1.18
CA GLY A 680 -19.95 24.22 -2.21
C GLY A 680 -21.35 24.53 -2.73
N ASN A 681 -22.18 23.51 -2.91
CA ASN A 681 -23.60 23.61 -3.24
C ASN A 681 -24.37 22.42 -2.65
N ALA A 682 -25.70 22.44 -2.75
CA ALA A 682 -26.53 21.35 -2.25
C ALA A 682 -26.20 20.05 -3.01
N LYS A 683 -25.71 19.03 -2.28
CA LYS A 683 -25.36 17.71 -2.79
C LYS A 683 -26.29 16.64 -2.25
N LYS A 684 -26.48 15.59 -3.04
CA LYS A 684 -27.19 14.38 -2.62
C LYS A 684 -26.22 13.42 -1.93
N ILE A 685 -26.40 13.23 -0.63
CA ILE A 685 -25.70 12.25 0.20
C ILE A 685 -26.41 10.90 0.03
N THR A 686 -25.66 9.83 -0.27
CA THR A 686 -26.20 8.50 -0.57
C THR A 686 -25.66 7.39 0.32
N ASN A 687 -24.48 7.56 0.91
CA ASN A 687 -23.84 6.57 1.77
C ASN A 687 -23.39 7.17 3.12
N GLY A 688 -23.98 8.32 3.50
CA GLY A 688 -23.74 9.00 4.77
C GLY A 688 -22.31 9.48 4.95
N THR A 689 -21.67 9.14 6.07
CA THR A 689 -20.32 9.59 6.44
C THR A 689 -19.44 8.47 6.98
N GLN A 690 -18.13 8.71 6.97
CA GLN A 690 -17.14 7.85 7.64
C GLN A 690 -16.18 8.72 8.43
N VAL A 691 -15.96 8.42 9.71
CA VAL A 691 -14.96 9.09 10.56
C VAL A 691 -13.87 8.11 10.96
N ALA A 692 -12.60 8.53 10.90
CA ALA A 692 -11.44 7.76 11.32
C ALA A 692 -10.78 8.41 12.55
N TRP A 693 -11.15 7.97 13.75
CA TRP A 693 -10.71 8.56 15.01
C TRP A 693 -9.19 8.46 15.23
N ALA A 694 -8.62 9.45 15.92
CA ALA A 694 -7.19 9.51 16.16
C ALA A 694 -6.68 8.36 17.06
N GLN A 695 -7.49 7.94 18.03
CA GLN A 695 -7.17 6.86 18.95
C GLN A 695 -7.93 5.58 18.56
N SER A 696 -7.17 4.51 18.24
CA SER A 696 -7.73 3.18 18.00
C SER A 696 -8.08 2.46 19.32
N GLY A 697 -9.10 1.60 19.28
CA GLY A 697 -9.52 0.80 20.44
C GLY A 697 -10.26 1.59 21.52
N ALA A 698 -10.71 2.80 21.21
CA ALA A 698 -11.38 3.70 22.15
C ALA A 698 -12.69 4.25 21.57
N ALA A 699 -13.70 4.42 22.43
CA ALA A 699 -15.02 4.89 22.02
C ALA A 699 -15.13 6.40 22.07
N TYR A 700 -15.42 7.01 20.92
CA TYR A 700 -15.79 8.42 20.81
C TYR A 700 -17.32 8.55 20.72
N GLN A 701 -17.88 9.52 21.43
CA GLN A 701 -19.30 9.86 21.35
C GLN A 701 -19.46 11.12 20.51
N TYR A 702 -20.43 11.14 19.60
CA TYR A 702 -20.57 12.23 18.65
C TYR A 702 -22.00 12.33 18.07
N LYS A 703 -22.24 13.36 17.28
CA LYS A 703 -23.45 13.48 16.44
C LYS A 703 -23.09 14.07 15.08
N ILE A 704 -23.90 13.78 14.07
CA ILE A 704 -23.78 14.35 12.72
C ILE A 704 -25.06 15.07 12.33
N GLU A 705 -24.89 16.29 11.84
CA GLU A 705 -25.98 17.18 11.44
C GLU A 705 -25.75 17.69 10.00
N THR A 706 -26.83 17.95 9.28
CA THR A 706 -26.79 18.49 7.91
C THR A 706 -27.61 19.76 7.78
N SER A 707 -27.19 20.68 6.88
CA SER A 707 -27.90 21.93 6.59
C SER A 707 -27.80 22.31 5.10
N ILE A 708 -28.75 23.11 4.61
CA ILE A 708 -28.70 23.75 3.29
C ILE A 708 -28.14 25.18 3.38
N ASP A 709 -28.28 25.83 4.54
CA ASP A 709 -28.06 27.28 4.72
C ASP A 709 -27.06 27.62 5.86
N ASN A 710 -26.45 26.62 6.49
CA ASN A 710 -25.51 26.72 7.61
C ASN A 710 -26.11 27.27 8.93
N THR A 711 -27.43 27.47 8.99
CA THR A 711 -28.12 28.03 10.15
C THR A 711 -29.16 27.06 10.72
N ASN A 712 -29.92 26.41 9.85
CA ASN A 712 -30.94 25.42 10.20
C ASN A 712 -30.35 24.01 10.05
N TRP A 713 -30.22 23.31 11.17
CA TRP A 713 -29.54 22.01 11.23
C TRP A 713 -30.53 20.86 11.47
N THR A 714 -30.37 19.79 10.71
CA THR A 714 -31.11 18.54 10.88
C THR A 714 -30.17 17.46 11.42
N LEU A 715 -30.51 16.86 12.56
CA LEU A 715 -29.79 15.72 13.12
C LEU A 715 -29.98 14.49 12.21
N LYS A 716 -28.87 13.88 11.76
CA LYS A 716 -28.86 12.68 10.91
C LYS A 716 -28.34 11.46 11.65
N VAL A 717 -27.40 11.65 12.57
CA VAL A 717 -26.80 10.56 13.35
C VAL A 717 -26.66 11.03 14.79
N ASP A 718 -27.17 10.22 15.72
CA ASP A 718 -26.99 10.42 17.16
C ASP A 718 -26.18 9.26 17.75
N LYS A 719 -24.92 9.54 18.08
CA LYS A 719 -23.93 8.62 18.68
C LYS A 719 -23.47 9.18 20.04
N THR A 720 -24.32 9.96 20.71
CA THR A 720 -24.01 10.54 22.03
C THR A 720 -23.84 9.47 23.12
N GLY A 721 -24.45 8.30 22.95
CA GLY A 721 -24.26 7.12 23.81
C GLY A 721 -23.33 6.05 23.23
N ASN A 722 -22.48 6.37 22.25
CA ASN A 722 -21.65 5.38 21.56
C ASN A 722 -20.66 4.68 22.50
N ALA A 723 -20.53 3.36 22.31
CA ALA A 723 -19.60 2.49 23.04
C ALA A 723 -18.70 1.67 22.09
N ASP A 724 -18.82 1.88 20.77
CA ASP A 724 -18.00 1.21 19.76
C ASP A 724 -16.55 1.73 19.80
N THR A 725 -15.59 0.82 19.94
CA THR A 725 -14.15 1.10 20.03
C THR A 725 -13.43 1.01 18.68
N SER A 726 -14.15 0.76 17.59
CA SER A 726 -13.61 0.76 16.24
C SER A 726 -13.05 2.14 15.90
N GLN A 727 -11.80 2.16 15.41
CA GLN A 727 -11.13 3.40 15.01
C GLN A 727 -11.89 4.10 13.88
N VAL A 728 -12.44 3.34 12.93
CA VAL A 728 -13.24 3.86 11.84
C VAL A 728 -14.70 3.53 12.06
N GLN A 729 -15.56 4.53 11.95
CA GLN A 729 -17.01 4.39 12.10
C GLN A 729 -17.70 4.87 10.83
N ASN A 730 -18.60 4.03 10.30
CA ASN A 730 -19.44 4.33 9.15
C ASN A 730 -20.85 4.66 9.65
N ASP A 731 -21.38 5.80 9.23
CA ASP A 731 -22.72 6.25 9.59
C ASP A 731 -23.57 6.41 8.34
N TYR A 732 -24.56 5.55 8.17
CA TYR A 732 -25.37 5.48 6.95
C TYR A 732 -26.62 6.34 7.05
N PHE A 733 -26.75 7.32 6.16
CA PHE A 733 -27.98 8.09 5.95
C PHE A 733 -28.04 8.66 4.54
N THR A 734 -29.24 9.06 4.11
CA THR A 734 -29.45 9.77 2.85
C THR A 734 -30.03 11.16 3.10
N GLY A 735 -29.82 12.07 2.15
CA GLY A 735 -30.36 13.42 2.24
C GLY A 735 -29.77 14.37 1.21
N THR A 736 -30.30 15.59 1.17
CA THR A 736 -29.68 16.70 0.43
C THR A 736 -29.09 17.66 1.45
N ALA A 737 -27.83 18.03 1.29
CA ALA A 737 -27.13 18.94 2.19
C ALA A 737 -26.08 19.75 1.43
N ARG A 738 -25.86 21.00 1.84
CA ARG A 738 -24.67 21.77 1.46
C ARG A 738 -23.64 21.71 2.58
N TYR A 739 -24.09 21.76 3.84
CA TYR A 739 -23.23 21.73 5.01
C TYR A 739 -23.40 20.43 5.78
N VAL A 740 -22.30 19.87 6.27
CA VAL A 740 -22.28 18.69 7.14
C VAL A 740 -21.40 18.99 8.34
N ARG A 741 -21.89 18.72 9.55
CA ARG A 741 -21.19 18.97 10.81
C ARG A 741 -21.08 17.69 11.64
N ILE A 742 -19.89 17.41 12.14
CA ILE A 742 -19.65 16.45 13.22
C ILE A 742 -19.40 17.21 14.53
N THR A 743 -20.00 16.76 15.62
CA THR A 743 -19.75 17.31 16.97
C THR A 743 -19.36 16.17 17.90
N VAL A 744 -18.18 16.27 18.52
CA VAL A 744 -17.69 15.29 19.50
C VAL A 744 -18.29 15.60 20.86
N THR A 745 -19.14 14.72 21.37
CA THR A 745 -19.92 14.92 22.60
C THR A 745 -19.35 14.15 23.80
N GLY A 746 -18.39 13.26 23.58
CA GLY A 746 -17.70 12.50 24.63
C GLY A 746 -16.38 11.92 24.14
N LEU A 747 -15.38 11.90 25.03
CA LEU A 747 -13.99 11.57 24.70
C LEU A 747 -13.48 10.38 25.53
N PRO A 748 -12.60 9.55 24.94
CA PRO A 748 -11.76 8.62 25.71
C PRO A 748 -10.87 9.33 26.73
N SER A 749 -10.45 8.60 27.77
CA SER A 749 -9.54 9.13 28.79
C SER A 749 -8.22 9.63 28.17
N GLY A 750 -7.87 10.90 28.41
CA GLY A 750 -6.65 11.51 27.92
C GLY A 750 -6.65 11.90 26.43
N ALA A 751 -7.78 11.71 25.73
CA ALA A 751 -7.92 12.04 24.31
C ALA A 751 -8.42 13.47 24.10
N TRP A 752 -8.16 13.99 22.89
CA TRP A 752 -8.76 15.23 22.37
C TRP A 752 -9.75 14.89 21.25
N ALA A 753 -10.69 15.79 20.96
CA ALA A 753 -11.54 15.67 19.79
C ALA A 753 -10.66 15.72 18.53
N SER A 754 -10.44 14.56 17.91
CA SER A 754 -9.46 14.40 16.85
C SER A 754 -9.73 13.19 15.97
N PHE A 755 -9.52 13.34 14.67
CA PHE A 755 -9.68 12.29 13.67
C PHE A 755 -8.80 12.55 12.44
N TYR A 756 -8.33 11.46 11.81
CA TYR A 756 -7.52 11.45 10.59
C TYR A 756 -8.35 11.78 9.34
N ASP A 757 -9.65 11.46 9.33
CA ASP A 757 -10.52 11.81 8.21
C ASP A 757 -12.00 11.77 8.62
N PHE A 758 -12.82 12.57 7.95
CA PHE A 758 -14.26 12.66 8.05
C PHE A 758 -14.86 12.85 6.66
N LYS A 759 -15.21 11.73 6.04
CA LYS A 759 -15.71 11.66 4.67
C LYS A 759 -17.23 11.83 4.62
N VAL A 760 -17.72 12.42 3.54
CA VAL A 760 -19.15 12.49 3.21
C VAL A 760 -19.36 11.84 1.85
N PHE A 761 -20.27 10.87 1.75
CA PHE A 761 -20.43 10.08 0.55
C PHE A 761 -21.74 10.36 -0.18
N GLY A 762 -21.66 10.65 -1.47
CA GLY A 762 -22.83 11.00 -2.27
C GLY A 762 -22.62 10.94 -3.77
N GLU A 763 -23.58 11.47 -4.52
CA GLU A 763 -23.52 11.50 -5.98
C GLU A 763 -22.50 12.56 -6.48
N PRO A 764 -21.69 12.23 -7.51
CA PRO A 764 -20.79 13.19 -8.12
C PRO A 764 -21.54 14.38 -8.75
N THR A 765 -20.82 15.49 -8.99
CA THR A 765 -21.43 16.72 -9.50
C THR A 765 -21.87 16.57 -10.95
N ASN A 766 -23.14 16.88 -11.26
CA ASN A 766 -23.61 17.04 -12.63
C ASN A 766 -23.08 18.36 -13.22
N LEU A 767 -22.19 18.27 -14.20
CA LEU A 767 -21.50 19.40 -14.82
C LEU A 767 -22.31 20.09 -15.92
N THR A 768 -23.34 19.44 -16.48
CA THR A 768 -24.10 19.98 -17.62
C THR A 768 -25.31 20.81 -17.21
N LEU A 769 -25.75 20.75 -15.95
CA LEU A 769 -26.99 21.37 -15.51
C LEU A 769 -27.01 22.88 -15.81
N GLY A 770 -27.96 23.31 -16.65
CA GLY A 770 -28.14 24.72 -17.04
C GLY A 770 -27.03 25.31 -17.91
N LYS A 771 -26.10 24.48 -18.43
CA LYS A 771 -25.03 24.93 -19.32
C LYS A 771 -25.53 25.19 -20.74
N THR A 772 -24.78 25.99 -21.51
CA THR A 772 -25.13 26.28 -22.90
C THR A 772 -25.08 25.00 -23.74
N ALA A 773 -26.19 24.70 -24.41
CA ALA A 773 -26.31 23.55 -25.29
C ALA A 773 -26.75 23.96 -26.70
N THR A 774 -26.25 23.25 -27.71
CA THR A 774 -26.62 23.42 -29.12
C THR A 774 -26.97 22.06 -29.73
N ALA A 775 -27.77 22.09 -30.79
CA ALA A 775 -28.09 20.90 -31.58
C ALA A 775 -28.09 21.25 -33.07
N ASP A 776 -27.83 20.27 -33.91
CA ASP A 776 -27.87 20.42 -35.38
C ASP A 776 -29.31 20.65 -35.89
N SER A 777 -30.30 20.18 -35.14
CA SER A 777 -31.73 20.31 -35.44
C SER A 777 -32.54 20.48 -34.16
N SER A 778 -33.65 21.22 -34.21
CA SER A 778 -34.59 21.35 -33.08
C SER A 778 -36.01 21.60 -33.59
N GLN A 779 -36.97 20.84 -33.07
CA GLN A 779 -38.39 21.09 -33.25
C GLN A 779 -38.79 22.40 -32.53
N SER A 780 -39.71 23.16 -33.12
CA SER A 780 -40.27 24.35 -32.47
C SER A 780 -40.90 23.98 -31.12
N GLY A 781 -40.45 24.64 -30.04
CA GLY A 781 -40.86 24.35 -28.65
C GLY A 781 -39.96 23.35 -27.90
N ASN A 782 -38.98 22.73 -28.56
CA ASN A 782 -38.05 21.75 -27.97
C ASN A 782 -36.58 22.12 -28.22
N PRO A 783 -36.12 23.30 -27.75
CA PRO A 783 -34.75 23.75 -27.97
C PRO A 783 -33.72 22.85 -27.27
N ALA A 784 -32.46 22.94 -27.71
CA ALA A 784 -31.35 22.17 -27.14
C ALA A 784 -31.19 22.35 -25.61
N SER A 785 -31.51 23.52 -25.06
CA SER A 785 -31.44 23.79 -23.61
C SER A 785 -32.33 22.87 -22.75
N ASN A 786 -33.40 22.31 -23.32
CA ASN A 786 -34.25 21.37 -22.59
C ASN A 786 -33.56 20.02 -22.34
N GLY A 787 -32.45 19.73 -23.01
CA GLY A 787 -31.69 18.50 -22.81
C GLY A 787 -30.89 18.48 -21.50
N ASN A 788 -30.75 19.61 -20.80
CA ASN A 788 -29.91 19.74 -19.60
C ASN A 788 -30.41 20.77 -18.58
N ASP A 789 -31.70 21.11 -18.61
CA ASP A 789 -32.34 22.04 -17.68
C ASP A 789 -32.69 21.41 -16.32
N GLY A 790 -32.63 20.07 -16.24
CA GLY A 790 -33.00 19.29 -15.05
C GLY A 790 -34.51 19.11 -14.86
N ASP A 791 -35.35 19.66 -15.74
CA ASP A 791 -36.78 19.44 -15.75
C ASP A 791 -37.12 18.27 -16.68
N THR A 792 -37.28 17.08 -16.10
CA THR A 792 -37.51 15.89 -16.91
C THR A 792 -38.90 15.81 -17.57
N SER A 793 -39.72 16.86 -17.46
CA SER A 793 -40.97 17.03 -18.22
C SER A 793 -40.78 17.74 -19.56
N THR A 794 -39.62 18.40 -19.77
CA THR A 794 -39.22 18.99 -21.05
C THR A 794 -38.27 18.02 -21.78
N SER A 795 -37.99 18.29 -23.06
CA SER A 795 -36.97 17.57 -23.82
C SER A 795 -36.48 18.43 -24.99
N TRP A 796 -35.21 18.27 -25.36
CA TRP A 796 -34.77 18.58 -26.72
C TRP A 796 -35.28 17.49 -27.67
N ILE A 797 -35.79 17.88 -28.84
CA ILE A 797 -36.31 16.98 -29.88
C ILE A 797 -35.84 17.52 -31.24
N ALA A 798 -35.31 16.66 -32.11
CA ALA A 798 -34.95 17.02 -33.48
C ALA A 798 -36.19 17.38 -34.33
N ALA A 799 -36.03 18.23 -35.36
CA ALA A 799 -37.14 18.70 -36.19
C ALA A 799 -37.75 17.63 -37.11
N ASP A 800 -37.07 16.49 -37.28
CA ASP A 800 -37.54 15.36 -38.08
C ASP A 800 -37.33 14.02 -37.35
N THR A 801 -37.79 12.93 -37.95
CA THR A 801 -37.76 11.57 -37.37
C THR A 801 -36.53 10.76 -37.79
N ASN A 802 -35.49 11.39 -38.34
CA ASN A 802 -34.28 10.68 -38.76
C ASN A 802 -33.33 10.44 -37.59
N GLY A 803 -32.45 9.45 -37.74
CA GLY A 803 -31.22 9.37 -36.94
C GLY A 803 -30.14 10.32 -37.48
N GLY A 804 -29.02 10.39 -36.78
CA GLY A 804 -27.84 11.18 -37.16
C GLY A 804 -27.76 12.56 -36.50
N HIS A 805 -28.75 12.95 -35.70
CA HIS A 805 -28.76 14.24 -35.02
C HIS A 805 -27.81 14.30 -33.82
N SER A 806 -27.19 15.46 -33.61
CA SER A 806 -26.20 15.70 -32.58
C SER A 806 -26.63 16.81 -31.64
N TRP A 807 -26.43 16.58 -30.36
CA TRP A 807 -26.61 17.54 -29.29
C TRP A 807 -25.29 17.71 -28.55
N VAL A 808 -24.91 18.97 -28.29
CA VAL A 808 -23.61 19.36 -27.73
C VAL A 808 -23.82 20.28 -26.54
N VAL A 809 -23.07 20.04 -25.46
CA VAL A 809 -23.01 20.94 -24.30
C VAL A 809 -21.59 21.47 -24.10
N ASP A 810 -21.49 22.78 -23.90
CA ASP A 810 -20.28 23.46 -23.45
C ASP A 810 -20.29 23.51 -21.91
N LEU A 811 -19.35 22.82 -21.26
CA LEU A 811 -19.23 22.81 -19.81
C LEU A 811 -18.77 24.17 -19.25
N GLY A 812 -18.34 25.09 -20.11
CA GLY A 812 -17.92 26.46 -19.82
C GLY A 812 -16.40 26.61 -19.71
N SER A 813 -15.73 25.60 -19.18
CA SER A 813 -14.28 25.52 -19.03
C SER A 813 -13.81 24.06 -19.15
N MET A 814 -12.49 23.83 -19.04
CA MET A 814 -11.97 22.46 -18.99
C MET A 814 -12.37 21.81 -17.66
N MET A 815 -12.93 20.61 -17.74
CA MET A 815 -13.44 19.84 -16.62
C MET A 815 -12.84 18.44 -16.58
N ASN A 816 -12.65 17.89 -15.39
CA ASN A 816 -12.26 16.51 -15.17
C ASN A 816 -13.49 15.62 -15.05
N ILE A 817 -13.75 14.77 -16.04
CA ILE A 817 -14.84 13.79 -16.02
C ILE A 817 -14.41 12.60 -15.17
N THR A 818 -15.18 12.32 -14.13
CA THR A 818 -14.88 11.26 -13.15
C THR A 818 -15.93 10.16 -13.10
N GLY A 819 -17.14 10.42 -13.61
CA GLY A 819 -18.28 9.49 -13.55
C GLY A 819 -19.00 9.23 -14.88
N GLY A 820 -18.46 9.71 -16.01
CA GLY A 820 -19.09 9.55 -17.33
C GLY A 820 -20.38 10.36 -17.49
N THR A 821 -21.41 9.75 -18.09
CA THR A 821 -22.68 10.39 -18.48
C THR A 821 -23.93 9.60 -18.05
N GLN A 822 -25.04 10.32 -17.88
CA GLN A 822 -26.38 9.74 -17.79
C GLN A 822 -27.29 10.44 -18.78
N VAL A 823 -27.98 9.68 -19.63
CA VAL A 823 -28.99 10.18 -20.55
C VAL A 823 -30.37 9.66 -20.15
N LYS A 824 -31.36 10.55 -20.09
CA LYS A 824 -32.78 10.23 -20.02
C LYS A 824 -33.38 10.52 -21.39
N TRP A 825 -33.96 9.49 -21.99
CA TRP A 825 -34.64 9.59 -23.28
C TRP A 825 -36.07 10.15 -23.12
N PRO A 826 -36.59 10.86 -24.14
CA PRO A 826 -37.94 11.44 -24.09
C PRO A 826 -39.06 10.42 -23.87
N GLN A 827 -38.90 9.20 -24.40
CA GLN A 827 -39.93 8.15 -24.37
C GLN A 827 -39.39 6.87 -23.74
N SER A 828 -40.17 6.30 -22.82
CA SER A 828 -39.89 4.97 -22.24
C SER A 828 -40.25 3.86 -23.22
N GLY A 829 -39.49 2.76 -23.22
CA GLY A 829 -39.74 1.62 -24.10
C GLY A 829 -39.25 1.79 -25.55
N VAL A 830 -38.60 2.92 -25.87
CA VAL A 830 -38.06 3.22 -27.19
C VAL A 830 -36.55 2.98 -27.22
N GLN A 831 -36.06 2.38 -28.30
CA GLN A 831 -34.66 2.09 -28.51
C GLN A 831 -33.94 3.30 -29.12
N TYR A 832 -32.92 3.84 -28.45
CA TYR A 832 -32.08 4.91 -29.00
C TYR A 832 -30.67 4.38 -29.24
N LYS A 833 -30.17 4.53 -30.47
CA LYS A 833 -28.78 4.24 -30.85
C LYS A 833 -28.01 5.54 -30.86
N TYR A 834 -26.81 5.57 -30.29
CA TYR A 834 -26.06 6.82 -30.14
C TYR A 834 -24.55 6.64 -30.05
N THR A 835 -23.80 7.73 -30.06
CA THR A 835 -22.39 7.79 -29.67
C THR A 835 -22.18 8.96 -28.71
N ILE A 836 -21.13 8.90 -27.90
CA ILE A 836 -20.70 10.02 -27.06
C ILE A 836 -19.25 10.36 -27.41
N SER A 837 -18.99 11.63 -27.67
CA SER A 837 -17.67 12.16 -27.96
C SER A 837 -17.37 13.35 -27.07
N THR A 838 -16.09 13.58 -26.80
CA THR A 838 -15.60 14.72 -26.02
C THR A 838 -14.62 15.53 -26.84
N SER A 839 -14.55 16.84 -26.58
CA SER A 839 -13.63 17.72 -27.27
C SER A 839 -13.18 18.87 -26.35
N PRO A 840 -11.88 19.21 -26.31
CA PRO A 840 -11.42 20.44 -25.66
C PRO A 840 -11.88 21.72 -26.40
N ASP A 841 -12.11 21.63 -27.71
CA ASP A 841 -12.23 22.79 -28.62
C ASP A 841 -13.51 22.81 -29.47
N ASN A 842 -14.39 21.82 -29.31
CA ASN A 842 -15.63 21.61 -30.08
C ASN A 842 -15.43 21.21 -31.55
N ILE A 843 -14.20 20.91 -31.97
CA ILE A 843 -13.84 20.55 -33.36
C ILE A 843 -13.20 19.17 -33.40
N ASN A 844 -12.16 18.96 -32.59
CA ASN A 844 -11.45 17.71 -32.48
C ASN A 844 -12.19 16.81 -31.50
N TRP A 845 -13.01 15.93 -32.06
CA TRP A 845 -13.83 15.02 -31.28
C TRP A 845 -13.12 13.69 -31.07
N THR A 846 -12.90 13.34 -29.82
CA THR A 846 -12.53 11.98 -29.43
C THR A 846 -13.80 11.22 -29.09
N MET A 847 -14.09 10.16 -29.83
CA MET A 847 -15.19 9.25 -29.47
C MET A 847 -14.84 8.54 -28.17
N ARG A 848 -15.71 8.67 -27.17
CA ARG A 848 -15.58 7.98 -25.88
C ARG A 848 -16.41 6.70 -25.84
N LEU A 849 -17.58 6.72 -26.48
CA LEU A 849 -18.53 5.62 -26.44
C LEU A 849 -19.22 5.44 -27.79
N GLU A 850 -19.37 4.19 -28.20
CA GLU A 850 -20.11 3.80 -29.39
C GLU A 850 -21.28 2.87 -29.02
N LYS A 851 -22.51 3.35 -29.20
CA LYS A 851 -23.78 2.66 -28.90
C LYS A 851 -24.66 2.54 -30.16
N THR A 852 -24.03 2.39 -31.33
CA THR A 852 -24.69 2.24 -32.64
C THR A 852 -25.48 0.94 -32.76
N SER A 853 -25.12 -0.08 -31.98
CA SER A 853 -25.83 -1.37 -31.87
C SER A 853 -26.69 -1.50 -30.61
N ASN A 854 -27.04 -0.39 -29.95
CA ASN A 854 -27.76 -0.42 -28.69
C ASN A 854 -29.19 -0.94 -28.83
N ASN A 855 -29.53 -2.03 -28.13
CA ASN A 855 -30.88 -2.62 -28.07
C ASN A 855 -31.63 -2.30 -26.76
N ASN A 856 -31.09 -1.40 -25.93
CA ASN A 856 -31.69 -1.05 -24.66
C ASN A 856 -32.91 -0.11 -24.83
N ILE A 857 -34.02 -0.47 -24.19
CA ILE A 857 -35.30 0.25 -24.20
C ILE A 857 -35.60 0.98 -22.88
N THR A 858 -34.68 0.92 -21.90
CA THR A 858 -34.83 1.68 -20.66
C THR A 858 -34.71 3.17 -20.94
N GLN A 859 -35.63 3.95 -20.35
CA GLN A 859 -35.67 5.39 -20.56
C GLN A 859 -34.40 6.09 -20.05
N VAL A 860 -33.78 5.58 -18.98
CA VAL A 860 -32.51 6.11 -18.46
C VAL A 860 -31.39 5.14 -18.80
N GLN A 861 -30.30 5.68 -19.34
CA GLN A 861 -29.07 4.95 -19.65
C GLN A 861 -27.89 5.70 -19.06
N ASN A 862 -26.88 4.95 -18.61
CA ASN A 862 -25.70 5.51 -17.96
C ASN A 862 -24.48 4.91 -18.63
N ASP A 863 -23.48 5.73 -18.87
CA ASP A 863 -22.26 5.32 -19.54
C ASP A 863 -21.05 5.89 -18.81
N TYR A 864 -19.97 5.11 -18.77
CA TYR A 864 -18.77 5.48 -18.01
C TYR A 864 -17.61 5.79 -18.92
N PHE A 865 -16.94 6.91 -18.64
CA PHE A 865 -15.61 7.25 -19.16
C PHE A 865 -15.00 8.34 -18.27
N THR A 866 -13.68 8.49 -18.32
CA THR A 866 -12.92 9.55 -17.65
C THR A 866 -12.11 10.36 -18.66
N GLY A 867 -11.65 11.53 -18.24
CA GLY A 867 -10.77 12.39 -19.03
C GLY A 867 -11.05 13.87 -18.82
N THR A 868 -10.20 14.72 -19.40
CA THR A 868 -10.36 16.18 -19.31
C THR A 868 -10.99 16.71 -20.60
N THR A 869 -12.04 17.53 -20.49
CA THR A 869 -12.74 18.08 -21.66
C THR A 869 -13.57 19.31 -21.31
N ARG A 870 -13.91 20.12 -22.32
CA ARG A 870 -14.86 21.24 -22.21
C ARG A 870 -16.19 20.94 -22.90
N TYR A 871 -16.18 20.21 -24.01
CA TYR A 871 -17.37 19.92 -24.80
C TYR A 871 -17.72 18.43 -24.76
N VAL A 872 -19.01 18.13 -24.58
CA VAL A 872 -19.54 16.77 -24.69
C VAL A 872 -20.62 16.75 -25.75
N LYS A 873 -20.50 15.82 -26.70
CA LYS A 873 -21.47 15.61 -27.78
C LYS A 873 -22.07 14.23 -27.68
N ILE A 874 -23.39 14.16 -27.76
CA ILE A 874 -24.12 12.93 -28.01
C ILE A 874 -24.74 12.99 -29.41
N THR A 875 -24.50 11.96 -30.21
CA THR A 875 -25.10 11.83 -31.53
C THR A 875 -26.07 10.67 -31.50
N VAL A 876 -27.37 10.92 -31.67
CA VAL A 876 -28.39 9.88 -31.78
C VAL A 876 -28.34 9.29 -33.18
N THR A 877 -27.60 8.22 -33.37
CA THR A 877 -27.34 7.60 -34.68
C THR A 877 -28.54 6.82 -35.24
N GLY A 878 -29.56 6.51 -34.44
CA GLY A 878 -30.77 5.85 -34.93
C GLY A 878 -31.91 5.75 -33.92
N VAL A 879 -33.14 5.86 -34.43
CA VAL A 879 -34.42 5.75 -33.70
C VAL A 879 -35.43 4.94 -34.52
N PRO A 880 -36.41 4.25 -33.89
CA PRO A 880 -37.48 3.53 -34.60
C PRO A 880 -38.40 4.47 -35.38
N SER A 881 -39.05 3.94 -36.43
CA SER A 881 -40.01 4.70 -37.25
C SER A 881 -41.11 5.32 -36.39
N GLY A 882 -41.38 6.61 -36.62
CA GLY A 882 -42.37 7.40 -35.87
C GLY A 882 -41.83 8.09 -34.62
N TYR A 883 -40.55 7.89 -34.28
CA TYR A 883 -39.88 8.60 -33.19
C TYR A 883 -38.77 9.51 -33.73
N SER A 884 -38.45 10.55 -32.95
CA SER A 884 -37.43 11.55 -33.28
C SER A 884 -36.25 11.39 -32.33
N ALA A 885 -35.05 11.78 -32.78
CA ALA A 885 -33.92 11.97 -31.86
C ALA A 885 -34.29 13.01 -30.79
N GLY A 886 -33.91 12.75 -29.54
CA GLY A 886 -34.24 13.67 -28.46
C GLY A 886 -33.61 13.27 -27.14
N ILE A 887 -33.57 14.21 -26.21
CA ILE A 887 -32.99 14.04 -24.88
C ILE A 887 -33.84 14.80 -23.87
N ALA A 888 -34.34 14.10 -22.85
CA ALA A 888 -35.10 14.69 -21.76
C ALA A 888 -34.21 15.21 -20.63
N ASP A 889 -33.02 14.61 -20.44
CA ASP A 889 -32.03 15.08 -19.47
C ASP A 889 -30.67 14.42 -19.80
N PHE A 890 -29.60 15.18 -19.84
CA PHE A 890 -28.23 14.72 -20.10
C PHE A 890 -27.32 15.24 -19.00
N LYS A 891 -26.67 14.32 -18.29
CA LYS A 891 -25.74 14.61 -17.20
C LYS A 891 -24.35 14.17 -17.57
N VAL A 892 -23.37 14.96 -17.17
CA VAL A 892 -21.94 14.58 -17.20
C VAL A 892 -21.42 14.72 -15.77
N PHE A 893 -20.71 13.72 -15.25
CA PHE A 893 -20.26 13.72 -13.86
C PHE A 893 -18.76 14.00 -13.75
N GLY A 894 -18.39 15.02 -12.96
CA GLY A 894 -16.99 15.43 -12.83
C GLY A 894 -16.71 16.56 -11.85
N THR A 895 -15.54 17.19 -12.01
CA THR A 895 -15.02 18.30 -11.19
C THR A 895 -14.35 19.36 -12.07
N ILE A 896 -14.14 20.57 -11.53
CA ILE A 896 -13.44 21.67 -12.23
C ILE A 896 -11.97 21.30 -12.44
N ASN A 897 -11.40 21.63 -13.61
CA ASN A 897 -9.97 21.54 -13.89
C ASN A 897 -9.37 22.95 -14.02
N GLY A 898 -9.21 23.66 -12.90
CA GLY A 898 -8.74 25.06 -12.87
C GLY A 898 -7.44 25.24 -12.08
N PRO A 899 -6.83 26.44 -12.10
CA PRO A 899 -5.68 26.74 -11.27
C PRO A 899 -6.02 26.57 -9.78
N THR A 900 -5.13 25.90 -9.06
CA THR A 900 -5.31 25.62 -7.62
C THR A 900 -4.25 26.37 -6.84
N PHE A 901 -4.71 27.22 -5.91
CA PHE A 901 -3.90 28.12 -5.10
C PHE A 901 -3.76 27.56 -3.70
N TYR A 902 -2.55 27.57 -3.16
CA TYR A 902 -2.20 26.93 -1.90
C TYR A 902 -1.62 27.93 -0.92
N GLU A 903 -2.05 27.82 0.34
CA GLU A 903 -1.56 28.70 1.41
C GLU A 903 -0.09 28.47 1.78
N HIS A 904 0.49 27.31 1.47
CA HIS A 904 1.86 26.96 1.80
C HIS A 904 2.67 26.50 0.58
N TYR A 905 3.98 26.37 0.76
CA TYR A 905 4.89 25.79 -0.21
C TYR A 905 4.53 24.33 -0.55
N ASN A 906 5.00 23.84 -1.69
CA ASN A 906 4.86 22.47 -2.19
C ASN A 906 3.42 21.96 -2.30
N TYR A 907 2.47 22.85 -2.60
CA TYR A 907 1.05 22.56 -2.75
C TYR A 907 0.38 22.08 -1.44
N GLU A 908 0.85 22.62 -0.30
CA GLU A 908 0.34 22.30 1.03
C GLU A 908 -0.55 23.43 1.59
N GLY A 909 -1.22 23.18 2.71
CA GLY A 909 -2.13 24.15 3.34
C GLY A 909 -3.51 24.20 2.66
N LYS A 910 -4.28 25.27 2.93
CA LYS A 910 -5.59 25.45 2.32
C LYS A 910 -5.44 25.60 0.80
N ALA A 911 -6.11 24.73 0.05
CA ALA A 911 -6.13 24.74 -1.40
C ALA A 911 -7.48 25.25 -1.92
N VAL A 912 -7.46 26.16 -2.88
CA VAL A 912 -8.66 26.65 -3.57
C VAL A 912 -8.45 26.55 -5.07
N THR A 913 -9.29 25.77 -5.74
CA THR A 913 -9.34 25.73 -7.21
C THR A 913 -10.32 26.79 -7.71
N LEU A 914 -9.85 27.70 -8.54
CA LEU A 914 -10.68 28.73 -9.17
C LEU A 914 -10.96 28.39 -10.63
N ASP A 915 -12.15 28.75 -11.11
CA ASP A 915 -12.52 28.70 -12.54
C ASP A 915 -12.12 30.02 -13.24
N LEU A 916 -12.34 30.12 -14.55
CA LEU A 916 -12.17 31.36 -15.31
C LEU A 916 -12.91 32.53 -14.63
N GLY A 917 -12.22 33.67 -14.45
CA GLY A 917 -12.83 34.84 -13.85
C GLY A 917 -11.85 35.84 -13.26
N ASN A 918 -12.43 36.97 -12.84
CA ASN A 918 -11.76 38.05 -12.15
C ASN A 918 -12.15 38.01 -10.68
N TYR A 919 -11.15 37.89 -9.81
CA TYR A 919 -11.32 37.74 -8.36
C TYR A 919 -10.64 38.91 -7.64
N THR A 920 -11.46 39.88 -7.23
CA THR A 920 -11.08 40.88 -6.21
C THR A 920 -10.79 40.21 -4.88
N LEU A 921 -10.19 40.91 -3.93
CA LEU A 921 -9.91 40.39 -2.59
C LEU A 921 -11.18 39.83 -1.92
N ALA A 922 -12.29 40.54 -2.02
CA ALA A 922 -13.56 40.09 -1.45
C ALA A 922 -14.04 38.77 -2.09
N GLN A 923 -13.84 38.59 -3.40
CA GLN A 923 -14.20 37.37 -4.12
C GLN A 923 -13.22 36.23 -3.84
N MET A 924 -11.92 36.52 -3.71
CA MET A 924 -10.91 35.57 -3.25
C MET A 924 -11.26 35.06 -1.85
N GLN A 925 -11.55 35.96 -0.91
CA GLN A 925 -11.95 35.61 0.46
C GLN A 925 -13.24 34.79 0.47
N ALA A 926 -14.23 35.14 -0.35
CA ALA A 926 -15.46 34.37 -0.50
C ALA A 926 -15.22 32.97 -1.10
N ALA A 927 -14.24 32.83 -2.00
CA ALA A 927 -13.77 31.55 -2.53
C ALA A 927 -12.85 30.80 -1.55
N GLY A 928 -12.44 31.44 -0.45
CA GLY A 928 -11.62 30.86 0.60
C GLY A 928 -10.13 31.15 0.51
N ILE A 929 -9.68 32.08 -0.34
CA ILE A 929 -8.28 32.52 -0.38
C ILE A 929 -8.13 33.76 0.50
N ALA A 930 -7.33 33.68 1.57
CA ALA A 930 -7.06 34.83 2.41
C ALA A 930 -6.19 35.87 1.69
N ASN A 931 -6.22 37.12 2.16
CA ASN A 931 -5.32 38.13 1.61
C ASN A 931 -3.88 37.69 1.87
N ASP A 932 -3.01 37.88 0.88
CA ASP A 932 -1.57 37.72 1.09
C ASP A 932 -1.19 36.33 1.64
N SER A 933 -1.93 35.29 1.21
CA SER A 933 -1.75 33.94 1.77
C SER A 933 -1.24 32.92 0.78
N ILE A 934 -1.08 33.24 -0.50
CA ILE A 934 -0.71 32.26 -1.52
C ILE A 934 0.81 32.06 -1.55
N SER A 935 1.23 30.81 -1.31
CA SER A 935 2.64 30.40 -1.27
C SER A 935 3.00 29.31 -2.31
N SER A 936 2.02 28.65 -2.95
CA SER A 936 2.25 27.84 -4.16
C SER A 936 0.98 27.74 -5.03
N ILE A 937 1.13 27.31 -6.28
CA ILE A 937 0.03 27.26 -7.25
C ILE A 937 0.24 26.15 -8.30
N HIS A 938 -0.78 25.33 -8.54
CA HIS A 938 -0.85 24.43 -9.70
C HIS A 938 -1.63 25.13 -10.82
N VAL A 939 -1.08 25.18 -12.04
CA VAL A 939 -1.71 25.86 -13.18
C VAL A 939 -1.80 24.89 -14.36
N PRO A 940 -3.01 24.37 -14.68
CA PRO A 940 -3.19 23.56 -15.86
C PRO A 940 -2.80 24.32 -17.13
N LEU A 941 -2.28 23.60 -18.12
CA LEU A 941 -1.69 24.17 -19.34
C LEU A 941 -2.64 25.09 -20.11
N GLU A 942 -3.95 24.90 -19.95
CA GLU A 942 -5.02 25.66 -20.60
C GLU A 942 -5.30 27.02 -19.96
N TYR A 943 -4.62 27.37 -18.86
CA TYR A 943 -4.84 28.61 -18.13
C TYR A 943 -3.61 29.53 -18.08
N THR A 944 -3.90 30.81 -17.87
CA THR A 944 -2.96 31.85 -17.44
C THR A 944 -3.53 32.48 -16.17
N VAL A 945 -2.72 32.59 -15.14
CA VAL A 945 -3.08 33.31 -13.91
C VAL A 945 -2.31 34.62 -13.87
N VAL A 946 -3.00 35.75 -13.74
CA VAL A 946 -2.38 37.05 -13.46
C VAL A 946 -2.73 37.44 -12.04
N ALA A 947 -1.74 37.41 -11.15
CA ALA A 947 -1.87 37.76 -9.75
C ALA A 947 -1.35 39.18 -9.49
N TYR A 948 -1.97 39.89 -8.56
CA TYR A 948 -1.69 41.28 -8.23
C TYR A 948 -1.48 41.45 -6.73
N ASN A 949 -0.54 42.31 -6.32
CA ASN A 949 -0.35 42.64 -4.91
C ASN A 949 -1.24 43.75 -4.35
N GLY A 950 -2.05 44.36 -5.21
CA GLY A 950 -3.15 45.24 -4.80
C GLY A 950 -4.49 44.59 -5.13
N ASP A 951 -5.51 44.93 -4.34
CA ASP A 951 -6.91 44.62 -4.71
C ASP A 951 -7.32 45.42 -5.97
N GLY A 952 -8.38 44.98 -6.64
CA GLY A 952 -8.89 45.62 -7.85
C GLY A 952 -7.93 45.53 -9.04
N PHE A 953 -7.05 44.53 -9.06
CA PHE A 953 -6.06 44.28 -10.11
C PHE A 953 -5.04 45.41 -10.26
N SER A 954 -4.63 45.99 -9.13
CA SER A 954 -3.69 47.11 -9.07
C SER A 954 -2.31 46.69 -8.54
N GLY A 955 -1.32 47.57 -8.69
CA GLY A 955 0.03 47.35 -8.17
C GLY A 955 0.92 46.49 -9.07
N THR A 956 1.85 45.77 -8.46
CA THR A 956 2.74 44.84 -9.17
C THR A 956 1.96 43.59 -9.55
N SER A 957 2.12 43.12 -10.78
CA SER A 957 1.48 41.91 -11.28
C SER A 957 2.49 40.82 -11.65
N TRP A 958 2.04 39.57 -11.53
CA TRP A 958 2.79 38.38 -11.91
C TRP A 958 1.93 37.47 -12.77
N THR A 959 2.47 37.07 -13.93
CA THR A 959 1.84 36.10 -14.82
C THR A 959 2.42 34.72 -14.55
N ILE A 960 1.54 33.77 -14.23
CA ILE A 960 1.87 32.39 -13.85
C ILE A 960 1.18 31.46 -14.85
N THR A 961 1.96 30.66 -15.56
CA THR A 961 1.50 29.85 -16.70
C THR A 961 1.76 28.35 -16.53
N SER A 962 2.36 27.96 -15.41
CA SER A 962 2.72 26.60 -15.08
C SER A 962 2.76 26.44 -13.57
N ASP A 963 2.80 25.20 -13.12
CA ASP A 963 3.05 24.80 -11.75
C ASP A 963 4.21 25.55 -11.11
N ASN A 964 3.94 26.10 -9.93
CA ASN A 964 4.93 26.74 -9.08
C ASN A 964 4.81 26.21 -7.64
N PRO A 965 5.69 25.29 -7.21
CA PRO A 965 5.67 24.73 -5.87
C PRO A 965 6.16 25.73 -4.81
N ALA A 966 6.73 26.87 -5.20
CA ALA A 966 7.17 27.88 -4.26
C ALA A 966 7.13 29.28 -4.86
N MET A 967 6.15 30.08 -4.43
CA MET A 967 6.12 31.50 -4.75
C MET A 967 7.40 32.16 -4.20
N GLY A 968 8.05 32.95 -5.05
CA GLY A 968 9.40 33.46 -4.82
C GLY A 968 9.44 34.75 -4.01
N THR A 969 10.65 35.27 -3.82
CA THR A 969 10.87 36.58 -3.17
C THR A 969 10.18 37.69 -3.96
N GLY A 970 9.08 38.21 -3.41
CA GLY A 970 8.30 39.32 -3.99
C GLY A 970 6.84 38.99 -4.30
N ASN A 971 6.47 37.72 -4.51
CA ASN A 971 5.07 37.33 -4.79
C ASN A 971 4.50 36.27 -3.83
N ASN A 972 5.33 35.67 -2.98
CA ASN A 972 4.88 34.82 -1.88
C ASN A 972 4.14 35.64 -0.83
N ASP A 973 2.94 35.22 -0.44
CA ASP A 973 2.15 35.87 0.62
C ASP A 973 1.96 37.37 0.38
N MET A 974 1.73 37.75 -0.89
CA MET A 974 1.62 39.14 -1.32
C MET A 974 0.49 39.35 -2.33
N ILE A 975 -0.34 38.34 -2.59
CA ILE A 975 -1.38 38.39 -3.63
C ILE A 975 -2.72 38.79 -3.01
N SER A 976 -3.30 39.88 -3.53
CA SER A 976 -4.57 40.45 -3.06
C SER A 976 -5.68 40.47 -4.11
N SER A 977 -5.37 40.27 -5.40
CA SER A 977 -6.38 40.00 -6.44
C SER A 977 -5.82 39.14 -7.57
N ILE A 978 -6.69 38.37 -8.24
CA ILE A 978 -6.30 37.38 -9.25
C ILE A 978 -7.23 37.45 -10.46
N LYS A 979 -6.67 37.34 -11.65
CA LYS A 979 -7.42 37.03 -12.87
C LYS A 979 -7.01 35.65 -13.37
N VAL A 980 -7.98 34.75 -13.47
CA VAL A 980 -7.83 33.42 -14.07
C VAL A 980 -8.38 33.48 -15.49
N MET A 981 -7.50 33.30 -16.45
CA MET A 981 -7.77 33.45 -17.88
C MET A 981 -7.47 32.16 -18.62
N SER A 982 -8.03 32.05 -19.83
CA SER A 982 -7.60 31.03 -20.78
C SER A 982 -6.14 31.27 -21.22
N ALA A 983 -5.44 30.24 -21.69
CA ALA A 983 -4.01 30.35 -22.03
C ALA A 983 -3.72 31.41 -23.11
N GLY A 984 -4.61 31.62 -24.07
CA GLY A 984 -4.49 32.62 -25.13
C GLY A 984 -5.38 32.32 -26.35
N PRO A 985 -5.32 33.14 -27.40
CA PRO A 985 -5.99 32.86 -28.68
C PRO A 985 -5.44 31.61 -29.36
N THR A 986 -6.32 30.86 -30.04
CA THR A 986 -5.98 29.67 -30.80
C THR A 986 -6.12 29.94 -32.30
N PHE A 987 -5.05 29.72 -33.05
CA PHE A 987 -4.96 29.91 -34.50
C PHE A 987 -5.11 28.58 -35.21
N TYR A 988 -5.81 28.57 -36.35
CA TYR A 988 -6.18 27.36 -37.08
C TYR A 988 -5.82 27.46 -38.56
N GLU A 989 -5.33 26.34 -39.10
CA GLU A 989 -4.89 26.21 -40.50
C GLU A 989 -6.05 26.24 -41.52
N HIS A 990 -7.27 25.89 -41.12
CA HIS A 990 -8.42 25.82 -42.02
C HIS A 990 -9.62 26.61 -41.49
N TYR A 991 -10.60 26.86 -42.37
CA TYR A 991 -11.90 27.44 -42.02
C TYR A 991 -12.64 26.62 -40.95
N ASN A 992 -13.54 27.27 -40.23
CA ASN A 992 -14.35 26.75 -39.13
C ASN A 992 -13.52 26.07 -38.04
N TYR A 993 -12.35 26.64 -37.73
CA TYR A 993 -11.40 26.17 -36.72
C TYR A 993 -10.85 24.76 -37.01
N GLY A 994 -10.77 24.37 -38.29
CA GLY A 994 -10.23 23.08 -38.72
C GLY A 994 -8.70 23.09 -38.90
N GLY A 995 -8.12 21.92 -39.15
CA GLY A 995 -6.68 21.77 -39.39
C GLY A 995 -5.82 21.86 -38.13
N LYS A 996 -4.52 22.11 -38.30
CA LYS A 996 -3.60 22.25 -37.16
C LYS A 996 -3.98 23.47 -36.31
N ALA A 997 -4.07 23.28 -35.00
CA ALA A 997 -4.41 24.32 -34.03
C ALA A 997 -3.21 24.65 -33.13
N VAL A 998 -2.92 25.93 -32.95
CA VAL A 998 -1.84 26.41 -32.07
C VAL A 998 -2.37 27.52 -31.18
N THR A 999 -2.24 27.37 -29.86
CA THR A 999 -2.57 28.42 -28.89
C THR A 999 -1.32 29.22 -28.55
N LEU A 1000 -1.37 30.53 -28.78
CA LEU A 1000 -0.28 31.44 -28.42
C LEU A 1000 -0.71 32.29 -27.21
N ARG A 1001 0.19 32.43 -26.24
CA ARG A 1001 -0.01 33.31 -25.07
C ARG A 1001 0.18 34.78 -25.48
N PRO A 1002 -0.17 35.76 -24.62
CA PRO A 1002 0.15 37.16 -24.89
C PRO A 1002 1.64 37.37 -25.19
N GLY A 1003 1.94 38.17 -26.20
CA GLY A 1003 3.29 38.36 -26.69
C GLY A 1003 3.35 38.91 -28.11
N GLN A 1004 4.57 39.15 -28.57
CA GLN A 1004 4.89 39.56 -29.94
C GLN A 1004 5.55 38.38 -30.64
N TYR A 1005 4.99 37.95 -31.77
CA TYR A 1005 5.44 36.79 -32.52
C TYR A 1005 5.79 37.20 -33.95
N THR A 1006 7.09 37.22 -34.24
CA THR A 1006 7.62 37.27 -35.61
C THR A 1006 7.31 35.96 -36.34
N LEU A 1007 7.48 35.95 -37.66
CA LEU A 1007 7.26 34.77 -38.49
C LEU A 1007 8.05 33.57 -37.98
N ALA A 1008 9.32 33.77 -37.64
CA ALA A 1008 10.17 32.70 -37.10
C ALA A 1008 9.62 32.13 -35.78
N GLN A 1009 9.04 32.97 -34.92
CA GLN A 1009 8.44 32.54 -33.66
C GLN A 1009 7.10 31.83 -33.88
N MET A 1010 6.29 32.29 -34.84
CA MET A 1010 5.05 31.62 -35.25
C MET A 1010 5.34 30.23 -35.83
N GLN A 1011 6.34 30.12 -36.70
CA GLN A 1011 6.80 28.85 -37.27
C GLN A 1011 7.34 27.89 -36.21
N ALA A 1012 8.13 28.39 -35.24
CA ALA A 1012 8.60 27.60 -34.11
C ALA A 1012 7.46 27.10 -33.21
N ALA A 1013 6.39 27.88 -33.07
CA ALA A 1013 5.15 27.47 -32.39
C ALA A 1013 4.28 26.54 -33.27
N GLY A 1014 4.65 26.33 -34.54
CA GLY A 1014 4.01 25.41 -35.45
C GLY A 1014 2.96 26.03 -36.38
N ILE A 1015 2.90 27.35 -36.50
CA ILE A 1015 2.04 28.08 -37.44
C ILE A 1015 2.83 28.39 -38.71
N ALA A 1016 2.36 27.93 -39.87
CA ALA A 1016 3.02 28.20 -41.15
C ALA A 1016 2.83 29.68 -41.56
N ASP A 1017 3.80 30.20 -42.33
CA ASP A 1017 3.63 31.52 -42.96
C ASP A 1017 2.38 31.51 -43.82
N ASN A 1018 1.55 32.54 -43.72
CA ASN A 1018 0.34 32.65 -44.52
C ASN A 1018 -0.58 31.41 -44.39
N GLY A 1019 -0.57 30.75 -43.23
CA GLY A 1019 -1.28 29.49 -43.00
C GLY A 1019 -2.43 29.61 -42.01
N ILE A 1020 -2.95 30.81 -41.73
CA ILE A 1020 -4.06 31.02 -40.79
C ILE A 1020 -5.35 31.30 -41.57
N SER A 1021 -6.33 30.42 -41.41
CA SER A 1021 -7.65 30.54 -42.05
C SER A 1021 -8.81 30.76 -41.06
N SER A 1022 -8.61 30.51 -39.76
CA SER A 1022 -9.56 30.88 -38.70
C SER A 1022 -8.88 31.02 -37.34
N ILE A 1023 -9.56 31.67 -36.38
CA ILE A 1023 -8.99 31.99 -35.06
C ILE A 1023 -10.07 32.05 -33.98
N ARG A 1024 -9.79 31.46 -32.81
CA ARG A 1024 -10.57 31.68 -31.59
C ARG A 1024 -9.86 32.68 -30.70
N VAL A 1025 -10.59 33.72 -30.29
CA VAL A 1025 -10.07 34.78 -29.44
C VAL A 1025 -10.94 34.84 -28.19
N PRO A 1026 -10.45 34.28 -27.06
CA PRO A 1026 -11.13 34.45 -25.79
C PRO A 1026 -11.34 35.94 -25.52
N ALA A 1027 -12.47 36.29 -24.90
CA ALA A 1027 -12.88 37.69 -24.68
C ALA A 1027 -11.84 38.52 -23.91
N GLU A 1028 -10.93 37.85 -23.21
CA GLU A 1028 -9.81 38.45 -22.48
C GLU A 1028 -8.66 38.95 -23.37
N TYR A 1029 -8.68 38.71 -24.69
CA TYR A 1029 -7.55 39.00 -25.60
C TYR A 1029 -7.94 39.81 -26.85
N THR A 1030 -6.95 40.54 -27.38
CA THR A 1030 -6.97 41.17 -28.70
C THR A 1030 -5.75 40.71 -29.48
N VAL A 1031 -5.95 40.31 -30.72
CA VAL A 1031 -4.88 39.95 -31.66
C VAL A 1031 -4.78 41.03 -32.73
N VAL A 1032 -3.59 41.62 -32.88
CA VAL A 1032 -3.25 42.45 -34.04
C VAL A 1032 -2.36 41.62 -34.95
N ALA A 1033 -2.90 41.17 -36.08
CA ALA A 1033 -2.20 40.39 -37.09
C ALA A 1033 -1.68 41.29 -38.20
N TYR A 1034 -0.54 40.95 -38.79
CA TYR A 1034 0.16 41.74 -39.80
C TYR A 1034 0.47 40.91 -41.03
N SER A 1035 0.39 41.54 -42.20
CA SER A 1035 0.61 40.87 -43.49
C SER A 1035 2.06 40.52 -43.77
N ASP A 1036 3.00 41.25 -43.15
CA ASP A 1036 4.43 41.03 -43.29
C ASP A 1036 5.05 40.69 -41.92
N ASP A 1037 6.27 40.13 -41.94
CA ASP A 1037 7.04 39.89 -40.71
C ASP A 1037 7.47 41.21 -40.03
N GLY A 1038 7.83 41.13 -38.75
CA GLY A 1038 8.30 42.29 -37.98
C GLY A 1038 7.21 43.31 -37.67
N PHE A 1039 5.94 42.90 -37.64
CA PHE A 1039 4.77 43.74 -37.32
C PHE A 1039 4.59 44.89 -38.32
N SER A 1040 4.77 44.60 -39.62
CA SER A 1040 4.69 45.57 -40.71
C SER A 1040 3.66 45.17 -41.77
N GLY A 1041 3.40 46.06 -42.73
CA GLY A 1041 2.38 45.82 -43.76
C GLY A 1041 0.95 46.13 -43.31
N THR A 1042 -0.02 45.46 -43.92
CA THR A 1042 -1.45 45.59 -43.58
C THR A 1042 -1.74 44.93 -42.24
N SER A 1043 -2.46 45.60 -41.35
CA SER A 1043 -2.80 45.08 -40.02
C SER A 1043 -4.29 44.83 -39.84
N TRP A 1044 -4.65 43.75 -39.13
CA TRP A 1044 -6.02 43.41 -38.75
C TRP A 1044 -6.15 43.22 -37.24
N THR A 1045 -7.15 43.83 -36.62
CA THR A 1045 -7.46 43.64 -35.19
C THR A 1045 -8.60 42.65 -35.04
N ILE A 1046 -8.39 41.61 -34.23
CA ILE A 1046 -9.30 40.48 -34.04
C ILE A 1046 -9.56 40.34 -32.54
N THR A 1047 -10.81 40.53 -32.13
CA THR A 1047 -11.23 40.59 -30.71
C THR A 1047 -12.28 39.53 -30.35
N SER A 1048 -12.65 38.68 -31.30
CA SER A 1048 -13.61 37.60 -31.09
C SER A 1048 -13.30 36.46 -32.05
N ASP A 1049 -13.85 35.29 -31.74
CA ASP A 1049 -13.88 34.13 -32.61
C ASP A 1049 -14.24 34.51 -34.06
N ASN A 1050 -13.37 34.15 -35.01
CA ASN A 1050 -13.58 34.31 -36.44
C ASN A 1050 -13.42 32.94 -37.13
N PRO A 1051 -14.53 32.29 -37.53
CA PRO A 1051 -14.50 30.98 -38.16
C PRO A 1051 -14.04 31.03 -39.62
N ALA A 1052 -13.95 32.19 -40.26
CA ALA A 1052 -13.60 32.31 -41.67
C ALA A 1052 -12.91 33.64 -41.96
N MET A 1053 -11.58 33.64 -41.99
CA MET A 1053 -10.76 34.85 -42.20
C MET A 1053 -10.91 35.42 -43.63
N GLY A 1054 -11.54 34.68 -44.55
CA GLY A 1054 -11.81 35.13 -45.92
C GLY A 1054 -12.70 36.38 -45.98
N ASP A 1055 -13.68 36.46 -45.07
CA ASP A 1055 -14.66 37.57 -45.04
C ASP A 1055 -14.04 38.89 -44.55
N THR A 1056 -12.90 38.81 -43.87
CA THR A 1056 -12.16 39.95 -43.31
C THR A 1056 -10.91 40.34 -44.11
N GLY A 1057 -10.69 39.68 -45.25
CA GLY A 1057 -9.57 39.98 -46.15
C GLY A 1057 -8.20 39.76 -45.51
N ASN A 1058 -8.07 38.75 -44.64
CA ASN A 1058 -6.85 38.39 -43.90
C ASN A 1058 -6.56 36.88 -43.89
N ASN A 1059 -7.32 36.09 -44.65
CA ASN A 1059 -7.10 34.66 -44.82
C ASN A 1059 -5.76 34.37 -45.49
N ASP A 1060 -4.96 33.49 -44.90
CA ASP A 1060 -3.69 33.02 -45.46
C ASP A 1060 -2.77 34.18 -45.87
N MET A 1061 -2.80 35.26 -45.08
CA MET A 1061 -2.01 36.48 -45.31
C MET A 1061 -1.32 36.96 -44.04
N ILE A 1062 -1.25 36.17 -42.97
CA ILE A 1062 -0.69 36.60 -41.69
C ILE A 1062 0.72 36.02 -41.53
N SER A 1063 1.70 36.92 -41.35
CA SER A 1063 3.11 36.57 -41.16
C SER A 1063 3.68 36.99 -39.79
N SER A 1064 3.03 37.92 -39.08
CA SER A 1064 3.36 38.21 -37.66
C SER A 1064 2.13 38.64 -36.85
N VAL A 1065 2.15 38.39 -35.54
CA VAL A 1065 1.03 38.74 -34.64
C VAL A 1065 1.50 39.37 -33.34
N ILE A 1066 0.73 40.35 -32.85
CA ILE A 1066 0.83 40.91 -31.51
C ILE A 1066 -0.43 40.50 -30.76
N ILE A 1067 -0.26 39.77 -29.66
CA ILE A 1067 -1.35 39.32 -28.80
C ILE A 1067 -1.26 40.12 -27.50
N THR A 1068 -2.31 40.88 -27.23
CA THR A 1068 -2.46 41.67 -26.00
C THR A 1068 -3.60 41.12 -25.18
N SER A 1069 -3.44 41.06 -23.87
CA SER A 1069 -4.59 40.91 -22.98
C SER A 1069 -5.36 42.23 -22.94
N ASN A 1070 -6.69 42.16 -22.96
CA ASN A 1070 -7.61 43.32 -22.93
C ASN A 1070 -7.66 43.99 -21.54
N GLN A 1071 -6.57 43.91 -20.80
CA GLN A 1071 -6.48 44.31 -19.40
C GLN A 1071 -6.07 45.75 -19.22
#